data_AF-A0AAV2HYN2-F1
#
_entry.id   AF-A0AAV2HYN2-F1
#
_cell.length_a   1.000
_cell.length_b   1.000
_cell.length_c   1.000
_cell.angle_alpha   90.00
_cell.angle_beta   90.00
_cell.angle_gamma   90.00
#
_symmetry.space_group_name_H-M   'P 1'
#
loop_
_entity.id
_entity.type
_entity.pdbx_description
1 polymer ?
#
loop_
_entity_poly.entity_id
_entity_poly.type
_entity_poly.pdbx_seq_one_letter_code
_entity_poly.pdbx_strand_id
1 'polypeptide(L)'
;MDYDSDISVVSRKVSRTYNVYRGTSPTTQNRLEVRNVTRSYNSGGETTSNTSSNRSESRVVTAANQIFERDEARYQSRLREVEDALDGERDGRLRAEKLLAELQFRYDQLQDSLEEQGGVASQQTEISKKREVEINKLRKDIELVNSQFEQTENSLRKRHQESVNDLSDQIEHLQKQKTRIEKEKQTLVIELDGISGQLDSLSKAKASAESRLDAAEQANIRLKGQVDDIGRQLNDLTSLKARLTQENFDLQHQVQELDSSNAALAKAKSQLQHQNDDLKRNLDDESRQRQNLQVQLSGLQSDYDSLNIRYEEEAESSNNLRQQLSKVNTEYSVLKSRFDKELQLRTEELEETRRKLTARITELEDVAEQLRVKNGALEKAKAKLSSELKEITIELENTQIIVQDLTKRNRQLENENVALQKRVDELSAENNGLRADKANLEQEVYRLRVANAELTERNDNLQRENKTLSDQLREANQALKDANRELADLRALRAQLEAERDSLAAALKDTEDALRDAENKLANANAALEKLKQEFEARLREKDEELENIRRSSARVIEELQRTLIEVETRYKSEITRIKKKFEADIRELEGALDNANRANAEYLKQIKSLQIRVKELEALLDEERRHSDDLRNQLSLSERKRIAITQELEDARSLLEAAERARKNAEGELQEVNIRISELTIQITSITNDKRRLEGDVAALQSDLDDALNNQRAAEERAERLASENARLADELRQEQENYKNAESLRKQLEIEIREITVRLEEAEAFAQREGKRMVAKLQSRVRDLEAELEAENRRVREAIANQRKAERFYKELQTQTEEERKQLAELQSLNDQLTIRVKTYKRQIEEAEDVANLTMNKYRKAQSLIEEAEARADSAEKNLQTVRRSRSMSVTREITRVVKI
;
A
#
# COMPACT_ATOMS: atom_id res chain seq x y z
N MET A 1 9.98 -72.98 42.73
CA MET A 1 8.57 -73.13 42.36
C MET A 1 8.56 -73.99 41.13
N ASP A 2 8.18 -75.26 41.13
CA ASP A 2 7.34 -76.02 42.06
C ASP A 2 7.73 -77.52 42.03
N TYR A 3 7.04 -78.29 42.88
CA TYR A 3 7.09 -79.73 43.17
C TYR A 3 7.93 -80.10 44.41
N ASP A 4 7.29 -80.17 45.58
CA ASP A 4 6.52 -81.31 46.10
C ASP A 4 7.36 -82.58 46.25
N SER A 5 7.62 -83.00 47.50
CA SER A 5 6.84 -84.07 48.16
C SER A 5 7.62 -84.70 49.31
N ASP A 6 6.91 -84.79 50.43
CA ASP A 6 7.23 -85.55 51.64
C ASP A 6 7.49 -87.05 51.36
N ILE A 7 8.23 -87.71 52.25
CA ILE A 7 7.71 -88.80 53.10
C ILE A 7 8.79 -89.39 54.03
N SER A 8 8.40 -89.45 55.29
CA SER A 8 8.91 -90.16 56.46
C SER A 8 9.36 -91.62 56.25
N VAL A 9 10.33 -92.10 57.06
CA VAL A 9 10.14 -93.26 57.98
C VAL A 9 11.14 -93.17 59.16
N VAL A 10 10.59 -93.16 60.37
CA VAL A 10 11.24 -93.43 61.67
C VAL A 10 10.93 -94.89 62.05
N SER A 11 11.88 -95.65 62.62
CA SER A 11 11.68 -96.48 63.85
C SER A 11 12.76 -97.57 64.09
N ARG A 12 13.49 -97.38 65.20
CA ARG A 12 13.84 -98.31 66.33
C ARG A 12 14.42 -99.73 66.10
N LYS A 13 15.54 -99.98 66.81
CA LYS A 13 15.79 -100.99 67.91
C LYS A 13 17.29 -100.92 68.27
N VAL A 14 17.77 -100.48 69.45
CA VAL A 14 17.69 -100.91 70.87
C VAL A 14 18.53 -102.14 71.25
N SER A 15 19.47 -101.91 72.20
CA SER A 15 20.15 -102.84 73.16
C SER A 15 21.25 -103.78 72.64
N ARG A 16 22.38 -104.06 73.32
CA ARG A 16 22.83 -103.84 74.71
C ARG A 16 24.34 -104.19 74.83
N THR A 17 24.99 -103.66 75.90
CA THR A 17 26.17 -104.16 76.66
C THR A 17 27.55 -104.20 75.97
N TYR A 18 28.64 -103.63 76.51
CA TYR A 18 29.28 -104.00 77.78
C TYR A 18 30.11 -102.87 78.46
N ASN A 19 29.88 -102.78 79.79
CA ASN A 19 30.71 -102.42 80.94
C ASN A 19 31.66 -101.21 80.99
N VAL A 20 31.36 -100.40 82.01
CA VAL A 20 32.02 -99.21 82.54
C VAL A 20 33.05 -99.59 83.63
N TYR A 21 34.18 -98.90 83.62
CA TYR A 21 35.17 -98.76 84.69
C TYR A 21 34.62 -97.90 85.85
N ARG A 22 34.81 -98.29 87.12
CA ARG A 22 34.85 -97.47 88.36
C ARG A 22 35.06 -98.42 89.57
N GLY A 23 35.76 -98.12 90.66
CA GLY A 23 36.44 -96.92 91.19
C GLY A 23 37.35 -97.35 92.37
N THR A 24 38.37 -96.56 92.72
CA THR A 24 38.47 -95.69 93.93
C THR A 24 38.64 -96.39 95.30
N SER A 25 39.88 -96.33 95.86
CA SER A 25 40.35 -95.79 97.18
C SER A 25 39.33 -95.55 98.34
N PRO A 26 39.76 -95.22 99.59
CA PRO A 26 40.59 -95.91 100.60
C PRO A 26 39.84 -95.98 101.98
N THR A 27 40.56 -96.30 103.08
CA THR A 27 40.68 -95.54 104.36
C THR A 27 40.66 -96.40 105.66
N THR A 28 41.73 -96.22 106.46
CA THR A 28 41.81 -96.08 107.95
C THR A 28 41.60 -97.24 108.95
N GLN A 29 42.65 -97.41 109.78
CA GLN A 29 42.72 -97.12 111.23
C GLN A 29 43.05 -98.27 112.21
N ASN A 30 44.13 -97.99 112.96
CA ASN A 30 44.30 -98.10 114.41
C ASN A 30 44.81 -99.40 115.08
N ARG A 31 45.88 -99.14 115.86
CA ARG A 31 46.09 -99.42 117.30
C ARG A 31 47.08 -100.53 117.71
N LEU A 32 48.16 -100.02 118.31
CA LEU A 32 49.03 -100.55 119.36
C LEU A 32 48.30 -101.36 120.45
N GLU A 33 48.97 -102.41 120.97
CA GLU A 33 49.40 -102.63 122.37
C GLU A 33 49.67 -104.14 122.62
N VAL A 34 50.89 -104.57 122.97
CA VAL A 34 51.45 -104.81 124.32
C VAL A 34 51.28 -106.26 124.85
N ARG A 35 52.43 -106.82 125.25
CA ARG A 35 52.70 -107.84 126.31
C ARG A 35 52.46 -109.34 126.08
N ASN A 36 53.61 -110.03 126.11
CA ASN A 36 54.07 -110.97 127.14
C ASN A 36 53.47 -112.40 127.27
N VAL A 37 54.44 -113.34 127.35
CA VAL A 37 54.57 -114.39 128.40
C VAL A 37 53.69 -115.63 128.14
N THR A 38 54.14 -116.89 128.18
CA THR A 38 55.36 -117.56 128.68
C THR A 38 55.40 -118.97 128.10
N ARG A 39 56.61 -119.47 127.82
CA ARG A 39 57.24 -120.65 128.47
C ARG A 39 56.40 -121.90 128.68
N SER A 40 56.93 -123.03 128.20
CA SER A 40 57.01 -124.31 128.92
C SER A 40 57.65 -125.36 128.01
N TYR A 41 58.59 -126.23 128.39
CA TYR A 41 59.38 -126.45 129.60
C TYR A 41 60.54 -127.40 129.22
N ASN A 42 61.66 -127.29 129.95
CA ASN A 42 62.61 -128.31 130.45
C ASN A 42 62.74 -129.69 129.77
N SER A 43 63.90 -130.31 129.70
CA SER A 43 64.93 -130.52 130.76
C SER A 43 66.25 -130.92 130.08
N GLY A 44 67.45 -130.75 130.64
CA GLY A 44 67.86 -130.46 132.01
C GLY A 44 68.97 -131.44 132.41
N GLY A 45 70.14 -130.90 132.79
CA GLY A 45 71.14 -131.51 133.68
C GLY A 45 71.93 -132.71 133.15
N GLU A 46 73.02 -133.15 133.78
CA GLU A 46 73.74 -132.67 134.95
C GLU A 46 74.96 -133.62 135.12
N THR A 47 76.18 -133.06 135.22
CA THR A 47 77.16 -133.30 136.30
C THR A 47 77.77 -134.70 136.58
N THR A 48 78.99 -134.61 137.15
CA THR A 48 79.66 -135.57 138.06
C THR A 48 80.29 -136.81 137.42
N SER A 49 81.39 -137.40 137.88
CA SER A 49 82.46 -137.13 138.84
C SER A 49 83.19 -138.46 139.02
N ASN A 50 84.49 -138.45 139.34
CA ASN A 50 85.14 -139.46 140.19
C ASN A 50 85.18 -140.91 139.60
N THR A 51 86.10 -141.82 139.88
CA THR A 51 87.04 -142.06 140.99
C THR A 51 87.86 -143.28 140.51
N SER A 52 89.19 -143.25 140.59
CA SER A 52 89.99 -144.02 141.59
C SER A 52 89.95 -145.54 141.40
N SER A 53 91.04 -146.30 141.42
CA SER A 53 91.99 -146.50 142.53
C SER A 53 92.61 -147.90 142.27
N ASN A 54 93.90 -148.14 142.43
CA ASN A 54 94.55 -148.81 143.58
C ASN A 54 95.72 -149.59 142.96
N ARG A 55 96.91 -149.81 143.50
CA ARG A 55 97.60 -149.62 144.80
C ARG A 55 99.09 -149.86 144.46
N SER A 56 100.03 -148.96 144.73
CA SER A 56 100.93 -148.97 145.91
C SER A 56 101.34 -150.37 146.36
N GLU A 57 102.61 -150.77 146.22
CA GLU A 57 103.64 -150.92 147.29
C GLU A 57 104.68 -151.95 146.75
N SER A 58 105.93 -152.11 147.18
CA SER A 58 106.83 -151.46 148.12
C SER A 58 108.20 -152.17 147.99
N ARG A 59 109.27 -151.39 148.03
CA ARG A 59 110.60 -151.62 148.62
C ARG A 59 111.28 -153.03 148.65
N VAL A 60 112.48 -153.04 148.06
CA VAL A 60 113.80 -153.31 148.72
C VAL A 60 114.25 -154.78 148.97
N VAL A 61 115.29 -155.17 148.21
CA VAL A 61 116.61 -155.77 148.64
C VAL A 61 116.90 -157.28 148.47
N THR A 62 117.95 -157.53 147.66
CA THR A 62 119.02 -158.58 147.65
C THR A 62 118.66 -160.06 147.54
N ALA A 63 119.48 -160.98 147.01
CA ALA A 63 120.68 -160.99 146.17
C ALA A 63 120.98 -162.47 145.84
N ALA A 64 121.62 -162.70 144.69
CA ALA A 64 122.42 -163.89 144.31
C ALA A 64 121.68 -165.24 144.12
N ASN A 65 121.61 -165.67 142.86
CA ASN A 65 122.22 -166.92 142.33
C ASN A 65 121.65 -167.19 140.91
N GLN A 66 121.81 -166.29 139.95
CA GLN A 66 122.92 -166.31 138.98
C GLN A 66 123.35 -167.73 138.55
N ILE A 67 122.86 -168.17 137.38
CA ILE A 67 123.65 -168.52 136.17
C ILE A 67 122.82 -169.34 135.14
N PHE A 68 121.58 -169.76 135.43
CA PHE A 68 120.76 -170.52 134.47
C PHE A 68 119.77 -169.69 133.60
N GLU A 69 119.43 -168.45 133.94
CA GLU A 69 118.34 -167.66 133.30
C GLU A 69 118.74 -166.81 132.07
N ARG A 70 120.00 -166.86 131.63
CA ARG A 70 120.54 -165.86 130.70
C ARG A 70 120.11 -166.05 129.23
N ASP A 71 119.69 -167.25 128.84
CA ASP A 71 119.31 -167.55 127.44
C ASP A 71 117.80 -167.43 127.15
N GLU A 72 116.93 -167.55 128.16
CA GLU A 72 115.47 -167.45 127.96
C GLU A 72 114.99 -165.99 127.81
N ALA A 73 115.66 -165.04 128.46
CA ALA A 73 115.32 -163.61 128.39
C ALA A 73 115.52 -163.01 126.98
N ARG A 74 116.41 -163.59 126.15
CA ARG A 74 116.78 -162.98 124.86
C ARG A 74 115.72 -163.20 123.77
N TYR A 75 115.00 -164.32 123.80
CA TYR A 75 113.93 -164.59 122.82
C TYR A 75 112.62 -163.88 123.17
N GLN A 76 112.29 -163.72 124.45
CA GLN A 76 111.08 -163.00 124.86
C GLN A 76 111.15 -161.49 124.56
N SER A 77 112.34 -160.88 124.59
CA SER A 77 112.51 -159.46 124.23
C SER A 77 112.24 -159.17 122.75
N ARG A 78 112.54 -160.12 121.87
CA ARG A 78 112.41 -159.92 120.42
C ARG A 78 110.99 -160.14 119.90
N LEU A 79 110.17 -160.92 120.61
CA LEU A 79 108.76 -161.07 120.29
C LEU A 79 107.98 -159.78 120.58
N ARG A 80 108.25 -159.15 121.74
CA ARG A 80 107.62 -157.87 122.13
C ARG A 80 107.91 -156.72 121.16
N GLU A 81 109.14 -156.61 120.67
CA GLU A 81 109.49 -155.55 119.70
C GLU A 81 108.72 -155.65 118.38
N VAL A 82 108.34 -156.86 117.94
CA VAL A 82 107.59 -157.04 116.69
C VAL A 82 106.09 -156.78 116.89
N GLU A 83 105.55 -157.11 118.06
CA GLU A 83 104.15 -156.80 118.41
C GLU A 83 103.93 -155.29 118.53
N ASP A 84 104.83 -154.56 119.20
CA ASP A 84 104.78 -153.09 119.31
C ASP A 84 104.88 -152.41 117.93
N ALA A 85 105.66 -152.96 117.00
CA ALA A 85 105.77 -152.42 115.64
C ALA A 85 104.49 -152.61 114.81
N LEU A 86 103.80 -153.74 114.97
CA LEU A 86 102.56 -154.04 114.25
C LEU A 86 101.40 -153.14 114.73
N ASP A 87 101.31 -152.89 116.04
CA ASP A 87 100.30 -151.98 116.58
C ASP A 87 100.56 -150.53 116.16
N GLY A 88 101.84 -150.11 116.05
CA GLY A 88 102.20 -148.81 115.47
C GLY A 88 101.76 -148.63 114.01
N GLU A 89 101.87 -149.68 113.19
CA GLU A 89 101.46 -149.63 111.78
C GLU A 89 99.92 -149.51 111.63
N ARG A 90 99.16 -150.28 112.42
CA ARG A 90 97.69 -150.22 112.40
C ARG A 90 97.16 -148.84 112.77
N ASP A 91 97.78 -148.22 113.77
CA ASP A 91 97.42 -146.89 114.26
C ASP A 91 97.80 -145.78 113.26
N GLY A 92 98.84 -145.99 112.47
CA GLY A 92 99.21 -145.14 111.34
C GLY A 92 98.21 -145.22 110.18
N ARG A 93 97.75 -146.42 109.82
CA ARG A 93 96.78 -146.62 108.74
C ARG A 93 95.42 -146.00 109.05
N LEU A 94 94.93 -146.14 110.27
CA LEU A 94 93.65 -145.55 110.72
C LEU A 94 93.66 -144.02 110.65
N ARG A 95 94.82 -143.39 110.90
CA ARG A 95 95.00 -141.94 110.72
C ARG A 95 94.99 -141.52 109.25
N ALA A 96 95.63 -142.30 108.38
CA ALA A 96 95.63 -142.04 106.93
C ALA A 96 94.22 -142.16 106.33
N GLU A 97 93.44 -143.17 106.72
CA GLU A 97 92.06 -143.36 106.22
C GLU A 97 91.13 -142.20 106.65
N LYS A 98 91.29 -141.67 107.88
CA LYS A 98 90.55 -140.46 108.32
C LYS A 98 90.92 -139.22 107.50
N LEU A 99 92.21 -139.00 107.25
CA LEU A 99 92.69 -137.86 106.45
C LEU A 99 92.17 -137.93 105.01
N LEU A 100 92.08 -139.13 104.44
CA LEU A 100 91.55 -139.33 103.09
C LEU A 100 90.05 -138.99 103.02
N ALA A 101 89.27 -139.44 104.02
CA ALA A 101 87.84 -139.11 104.11
C ALA A 101 87.60 -137.59 104.30
N GLU A 102 88.43 -136.92 105.11
CA GLU A 102 88.36 -135.46 105.29
C GLU A 102 88.68 -134.69 104.00
N LEU A 103 89.68 -135.14 103.24
CA LEU A 103 90.02 -134.53 101.95
C LEU A 103 88.93 -134.74 100.91
N GLN A 104 88.28 -135.90 100.90
CA GLN A 104 87.21 -136.22 99.97
C GLN A 104 85.96 -135.38 100.23
N PHE A 105 85.60 -135.19 101.51
CA PHE A 105 84.51 -134.27 101.87
C PHE A 105 84.80 -132.81 101.47
N ARG A 106 86.04 -132.34 101.60
CA ARG A 106 86.43 -130.99 101.12
C ARG A 106 86.38 -130.88 99.60
N TYR A 107 86.71 -131.95 98.88
CA TYR A 107 86.62 -131.98 97.43
C TYR A 107 85.16 -131.86 96.98
N ASP A 108 84.25 -132.62 97.58
CA ASP A 108 82.82 -132.56 97.27
C ASP A 108 82.23 -131.17 97.58
N GLN A 109 82.60 -130.55 98.71
CA GLN A 109 82.19 -129.17 99.03
C GLN A 109 82.69 -128.14 98.01
N LEU A 110 83.92 -128.29 97.51
CA LEU A 110 84.45 -127.40 96.47
C LEU A 110 83.74 -127.61 95.13
N GLN A 111 83.34 -128.84 94.81
CA GLN A 111 82.61 -129.15 93.59
C GLN A 111 81.18 -128.57 93.62
N ASP A 112 80.47 -128.72 94.73
CA ASP A 112 79.14 -128.09 94.93
C ASP A 112 79.23 -126.56 94.80
N SER A 113 80.26 -125.95 95.40
CA SER A 113 80.47 -124.50 95.30
C SER A 113 80.79 -124.04 93.87
N LEU A 114 81.49 -124.86 93.08
CA LEU A 114 81.78 -124.57 91.68
C LEU A 114 80.52 -124.68 90.80
N GLU A 115 79.67 -125.67 91.04
CA GLU A 115 78.39 -125.81 90.33
C GLU A 115 77.43 -124.65 90.65
N GLU A 116 77.37 -124.22 91.91
CA GLU A 116 76.57 -123.05 92.32
C GLU A 116 77.08 -121.76 91.67
N GLN A 117 78.41 -121.53 91.66
CA GLN A 117 79.03 -120.41 90.94
C GLN A 117 78.76 -120.46 89.42
N GLY A 118 78.78 -121.66 88.83
CA GLY A 118 78.42 -121.88 87.42
C GLY A 118 76.97 -121.52 87.10
N GLY A 119 76.04 -121.86 88.00
CA GLY A 119 74.62 -121.48 87.91
C GLY A 119 74.40 -119.97 87.98
N VAL A 120 75.06 -119.30 88.93
CA VAL A 120 74.99 -117.82 89.08
C VAL A 120 75.56 -117.11 87.85
N ALA A 121 76.70 -117.58 87.31
CA ALA A 121 77.28 -117.01 86.10
C ALA A 121 76.34 -117.15 84.88
N SER A 122 75.68 -118.30 84.72
CA SER A 122 74.71 -118.51 83.63
C SER A 122 73.51 -117.55 83.74
N GLN A 123 72.91 -117.42 84.93
CA GLN A 123 71.82 -116.46 85.16
C GLN A 123 72.24 -115.01 84.87
N GLN A 124 73.46 -114.62 85.24
CA GLN A 124 73.99 -113.29 84.96
C GLN A 124 74.16 -113.04 83.45
N THR A 125 74.58 -114.05 82.68
CA THR A 125 74.67 -113.93 81.21
C THR A 125 73.29 -113.82 80.56
N GLU A 126 72.27 -114.53 81.04
CA GLU A 126 70.90 -114.39 80.54
C GLU A 126 70.29 -113.02 80.87
N ILE A 127 70.52 -112.49 82.07
CA ILE A 127 70.09 -111.13 82.44
C ILE A 127 70.77 -110.11 81.53
N SER A 128 72.06 -110.28 81.24
CA SER A 128 72.81 -109.39 80.35
C SER A 128 72.26 -109.42 78.92
N LYS A 129 71.95 -110.60 78.37
CA LYS A 129 71.30 -110.73 77.05
C LYS A 129 69.91 -110.08 77.02
N LYS A 130 69.10 -110.24 78.07
CA LYS A 130 67.79 -109.58 78.17
C LYS A 130 67.94 -108.05 78.19
N ARG A 131 68.91 -107.53 78.94
CA ARG A 131 69.25 -106.10 78.95
C ARG A 131 69.72 -105.60 77.59
N GLU A 132 70.55 -106.34 76.87
CA GLU A 132 70.98 -105.96 75.52
C GLU A 132 69.83 -105.92 74.52
N VAL A 133 68.92 -106.89 74.57
CA VAL A 133 67.71 -106.89 73.72
C VAL A 133 66.82 -105.70 74.04
N GLU A 134 66.63 -105.38 75.33
CA GLU A 134 65.83 -104.24 75.77
C GLU A 134 66.47 -102.91 75.37
N ILE A 135 67.80 -102.77 75.51
CA ILE A 135 68.55 -101.59 75.03
C ILE A 135 68.40 -101.42 73.52
N ASN A 136 68.52 -102.49 72.74
CA ASN A 136 68.36 -102.41 71.29
C ASN A 136 66.93 -102.06 70.88
N LYS A 137 65.93 -102.56 71.60
CA LYS A 137 64.53 -102.17 71.39
C LYS A 137 64.31 -100.69 71.70
N LEU A 138 64.79 -100.21 72.86
CA LEU A 138 64.69 -98.80 73.25
C LEU A 138 65.41 -97.88 72.27
N ARG A 139 66.57 -98.28 71.72
CA ARG A 139 67.26 -97.51 70.67
C ARG A 139 66.42 -97.37 69.41
N LYS A 140 65.81 -98.47 68.93
CA LYS A 140 64.90 -98.42 67.77
C LYS A 140 63.65 -97.59 68.04
N ASP A 141 63.10 -97.69 69.25
CA ASP A 141 61.94 -96.88 69.64
C ASP A 141 62.30 -95.39 69.68
N ILE A 142 63.50 -95.03 70.18
CA ILE A 142 64.03 -93.65 70.15
C ILE A 142 64.26 -93.17 68.72
N GLU A 143 64.87 -93.97 67.84
CA GLU A 143 65.07 -93.61 66.42
C GLU A 143 63.73 -93.41 65.70
N LEU A 144 62.74 -94.26 65.96
CA LEU A 144 61.40 -94.13 65.39
C LEU A 144 60.71 -92.85 65.86
N VAL A 145 60.77 -92.58 67.17
CA VAL A 145 60.18 -91.38 67.77
C VAL A 145 60.89 -90.12 67.26
N ASN A 146 62.21 -90.11 67.15
CA ASN A 146 62.96 -89.00 66.56
C ASN A 146 62.59 -88.77 65.09
N SER A 147 62.47 -89.83 64.29
CA SER A 147 62.04 -89.71 62.89
C SER A 147 60.62 -89.17 62.77
N GLN A 148 59.71 -89.61 63.65
CA GLN A 148 58.35 -89.06 63.72
C GLN A 148 58.38 -87.59 64.11
N PHE A 149 59.19 -87.20 65.11
CA PHE A 149 59.35 -85.80 65.49
C PHE A 149 59.90 -84.95 64.35
N GLU A 150 60.95 -85.38 63.66
CA GLU A 150 61.51 -84.67 62.50
C GLU A 150 60.49 -84.52 61.36
N GLN A 151 59.68 -85.55 61.10
CA GLN A 151 58.59 -85.45 60.12
C GLN A 151 57.52 -84.45 60.55
N THR A 152 57.11 -84.48 61.82
CA THR A 152 56.13 -83.52 62.35
C THR A 152 56.67 -82.10 62.32
N GLU A 153 57.93 -81.89 62.69
CA GLU A 153 58.61 -80.59 62.66
C GLU A 153 58.69 -80.05 61.23
N ASN A 154 59.12 -80.87 60.27
CA ASN A 154 59.17 -80.48 58.86
C ASN A 154 57.78 -80.15 58.31
N SER A 155 56.75 -80.92 58.67
CA SER A 155 55.37 -80.64 58.27
C SER A 155 54.85 -79.33 58.86
N LEU A 156 55.18 -79.03 60.12
CA LEU A 156 54.80 -77.79 60.80
C LEU A 156 55.56 -76.60 60.21
N ARG A 157 56.86 -76.72 59.95
CA ARG A 157 57.64 -75.68 59.26
C ARG A 157 57.09 -75.39 57.88
N LYS A 158 56.74 -76.42 57.11
CA LYS A 158 56.16 -76.24 55.77
C LYS A 158 54.81 -75.52 55.83
N ARG A 159 53.90 -75.94 56.71
CA ARG A 159 52.61 -75.25 56.92
C ARG A 159 52.78 -73.82 57.42
N HIS A 160 53.71 -73.59 58.33
CA HIS A 160 54.00 -72.24 58.81
C HIS A 160 54.55 -71.36 57.69
N GLN A 161 55.45 -71.88 56.86
CA GLN A 161 55.97 -71.16 55.70
C GLN A 161 54.89 -70.88 54.65
N GLU A 162 54.01 -71.84 54.37
CA GLU A 162 52.85 -71.64 53.50
C GLU A 162 51.93 -70.55 54.06
N SER A 163 51.61 -70.58 55.36
CA SER A 163 50.81 -69.53 55.99
C SER A 163 51.49 -68.16 55.99
N VAL A 164 52.81 -68.09 56.16
CA VAL A 164 53.57 -66.84 56.09
C VAL A 164 53.55 -66.28 54.66
N ASN A 165 53.67 -67.14 53.65
CA ASN A 165 53.56 -66.73 52.25
C ASN A 165 52.14 -66.24 51.93
N ASP A 166 51.10 -66.96 52.33
CA ASP A 166 49.70 -66.55 52.13
C ASP A 166 49.40 -65.20 52.80
N LEU A 167 49.89 -64.99 54.03
CA LEU A 167 49.76 -63.71 54.72
C LEU A 167 50.57 -62.60 54.03
N SER A 168 51.74 -62.92 53.49
CA SER A 168 52.56 -61.95 52.74
C SER A 168 51.87 -61.53 51.43
N ASP A 169 51.29 -62.48 50.70
CA ASP A 169 50.52 -62.22 49.48
C ASP A 169 49.25 -61.41 49.78
N GLN A 170 48.56 -61.70 50.89
CA GLN A 170 47.43 -60.90 51.37
C GLN A 170 47.85 -59.47 51.71
N ILE A 171 49.00 -59.28 52.36
CA ILE A 171 49.55 -57.95 52.66
C ILE A 171 49.85 -57.19 51.37
N GLU A 172 50.50 -57.82 50.38
CA GLU A 172 50.81 -57.18 49.11
C GLU A 172 49.53 -56.82 48.32
N HIS A 173 48.54 -57.71 48.33
CA HIS A 173 47.24 -57.46 47.73
C HIS A 173 46.52 -56.26 48.38
N LEU A 174 46.49 -56.23 49.72
CA LEU A 174 45.88 -55.13 50.48
C LEU A 174 46.65 -53.81 50.28
N GLN A 175 47.97 -53.83 50.15
CA GLN A 175 48.77 -52.64 49.83
C GLN A 175 48.46 -52.11 48.42
N LYS A 176 48.33 -52.98 47.42
CA LYS A 176 47.91 -52.61 46.06
C LYS A 176 46.48 -52.04 46.04
N GLN A 177 45.54 -52.66 46.76
CA GLN A 177 44.19 -52.13 46.90
C GLN A 177 44.17 -50.78 47.61
N LYS A 178 44.92 -50.61 48.70
CA LYS A 178 45.05 -49.35 49.43
C LYS A 178 45.54 -48.22 48.51
N THR A 179 46.62 -48.46 47.76
CA THR A 179 47.18 -47.44 46.85
C THR A 179 46.21 -47.09 45.72
N ARG A 180 45.43 -48.07 45.22
CA ARG A 180 44.36 -47.81 44.26
C ARG A 180 43.25 -46.95 44.85
N ILE A 181 42.76 -47.29 46.04
CA ILE A 181 41.71 -46.53 46.75
C ILE A 181 42.21 -45.12 47.10
N GLU A 182 43.49 -44.95 47.48
CA GLU A 182 44.07 -43.63 47.73
C GLU A 182 44.12 -42.76 46.47
N LYS A 183 44.40 -43.35 45.29
CA LYS A 183 44.32 -42.63 44.01
C LYS A 183 42.87 -42.27 43.66
N GLU A 184 41.94 -43.21 43.78
CA GLU A 184 40.50 -42.97 43.52
C GLU A 184 39.93 -41.92 44.49
N LYS A 185 40.36 -41.91 45.75
CA LYS A 185 40.03 -40.86 46.71
C LYS A 185 40.56 -39.50 46.27
N GLN A 186 41.81 -39.43 45.81
CA GLN A 186 42.39 -38.16 45.33
C GLN A 186 41.65 -37.63 44.10
N THR A 187 41.28 -38.49 43.15
CA THR A 187 40.48 -38.06 41.99
C THR A 187 39.11 -37.57 42.41
N LEU A 188 38.42 -38.26 43.32
CA LEU A 188 37.12 -37.81 43.85
C LEU A 188 37.21 -36.49 44.61
N VAL A 189 38.32 -36.23 45.32
CA VAL A 189 38.56 -34.94 45.98
C VAL A 189 38.71 -33.82 44.94
N ILE A 190 39.47 -34.06 43.86
CA ILE A 190 39.61 -33.08 42.78
C ILE A 190 38.27 -32.82 42.08
N GLU A 191 37.48 -33.86 41.84
CA GLU A 191 36.13 -33.73 41.26
C GLU A 191 35.18 -32.97 42.20
N LEU A 192 35.22 -33.23 43.51
CA LEU A 192 34.46 -32.48 44.51
C LEU A 192 34.85 -31.00 44.55
N ASP A 193 36.15 -30.69 44.52
CA ASP A 193 36.65 -29.32 44.47
C ASP A 193 36.21 -28.62 43.16
N GLY A 194 36.25 -29.34 42.04
CA GLY A 194 35.76 -28.86 40.75
C GLY A 194 34.26 -28.56 40.74
N ILE A 195 33.44 -29.48 41.27
CA ILE A 195 31.99 -29.29 41.41
C ILE A 195 31.67 -28.17 42.40
N SER A 196 32.41 -28.04 43.50
CA SER A 196 32.25 -26.94 44.45
C SER A 196 32.56 -25.59 43.80
N GLY A 197 33.64 -25.51 43.00
CA GLY A 197 33.95 -24.31 42.23
C GLY A 197 32.87 -23.96 41.19
N GLN A 198 32.29 -24.97 40.53
CA GLN A 198 31.15 -24.79 39.64
C GLN A 198 29.91 -24.30 40.39
N LEU A 199 29.62 -24.85 41.56
CA LEU A 199 28.50 -24.45 42.40
C LEU A 199 28.65 -22.98 42.85
N ASP A 200 29.84 -22.54 43.25
CA ASP A 200 30.11 -21.15 43.59
C ASP A 200 29.95 -20.21 42.40
N SER A 201 30.39 -20.65 41.21
CA SER A 201 30.21 -19.88 39.97
C SER A 201 28.74 -19.74 39.59
N LEU A 202 27.96 -20.82 39.73
CA LEU A 202 26.52 -20.85 39.48
C LEU A 202 25.76 -20.02 40.51
N SER A 203 26.17 -20.06 41.78
CA SER A 203 25.61 -19.24 42.86
C SER A 203 25.79 -17.75 42.58
N LYS A 204 26.99 -17.34 42.14
CA LYS A 204 27.26 -15.95 41.72
C LYS A 204 26.46 -15.55 40.48
N ALA A 205 26.35 -16.43 39.49
CA ALA A 205 25.54 -16.19 38.30
C ALA A 205 24.05 -16.05 38.64
N LYS A 206 23.54 -16.90 39.54
CA LYS A 206 22.17 -16.84 40.06
C LYS A 206 21.91 -15.52 40.79
N ALA A 207 22.79 -15.11 41.71
CA ALA A 207 22.66 -13.83 42.42
C ALA A 207 22.67 -12.63 41.45
N SER A 208 23.51 -12.68 40.40
CA SER A 208 23.48 -11.65 39.35
C SER A 208 22.18 -11.67 38.55
N ALA A 209 21.60 -12.85 38.28
CA ALA A 209 20.34 -12.96 37.56
C ALA A 209 19.15 -12.47 38.39
N GLU A 210 19.10 -12.83 39.68
CA GLU A 210 18.10 -12.32 40.63
C GLU A 210 18.15 -10.79 40.75
N SER A 211 19.35 -10.22 40.84
CA SER A 211 19.50 -8.75 40.86
C SER A 211 19.01 -8.07 39.56
N ARG A 212 19.20 -8.71 38.40
CA ARG A 212 18.66 -8.20 37.13
C ARG A 212 17.14 -8.37 37.04
N LEU A 213 16.60 -9.46 37.59
CA LEU A 213 15.16 -9.70 37.66
C LEU A 213 14.49 -8.63 38.52
N ASP A 214 15.01 -8.36 39.73
CA ASP A 214 14.51 -7.28 40.60
C ASP A 214 14.55 -5.92 39.90
N ALA A 215 15.64 -5.61 39.18
CA ALA A 215 15.75 -4.36 38.42
C ALA A 215 14.69 -4.29 37.29
N ALA A 216 14.45 -5.40 36.59
CA ALA A 216 13.43 -5.48 35.54
C ALA A 216 12.01 -5.39 36.11
N GLU A 217 11.73 -6.00 37.26
CA GLU A 217 10.45 -5.89 37.96
C GLU A 217 10.18 -4.45 38.41
N GLN A 218 11.18 -3.76 38.97
CA GLN A 218 11.05 -2.35 39.32
C GLN A 218 10.83 -1.46 38.09
N ALA A 219 11.49 -1.74 36.96
CA ALA A 219 11.24 -1.04 35.71
C ALA A 219 9.80 -1.28 35.22
N ASN A 220 9.28 -2.51 35.35
CA ASN A 220 7.91 -2.86 34.97
C ASN A 220 6.88 -2.14 35.84
N ILE A 221 7.10 -2.06 37.16
CA ILE A 221 6.25 -1.29 38.08
C ILE A 221 6.22 0.18 37.69
N ARG A 222 7.37 0.78 37.37
CA ARG A 222 7.44 2.18 36.90
C ARG A 222 6.67 2.39 35.59
N LEU A 223 6.85 1.51 34.62
CA LEU A 223 6.14 1.57 33.34
C LEU A 223 4.63 1.43 33.52
N LYS A 224 4.17 0.53 34.40
CA LYS A 224 2.74 0.42 34.76
C LYS A 224 2.20 1.72 35.35
N GLY A 225 2.93 2.34 36.29
CA GLY A 225 2.54 3.64 36.83
C GLY A 225 2.43 4.72 35.76
N GLN A 226 3.37 4.77 34.82
CA GLN A 226 3.31 5.70 33.68
C GLN A 226 2.11 5.44 32.75
N VAL A 227 1.77 4.17 32.51
CA VAL A 227 0.60 3.80 31.71
C VAL A 227 -0.70 4.24 32.41
N ASP A 228 -0.80 4.05 33.72
CA ASP A 228 -1.96 4.49 34.51
C ASP A 228 -2.09 6.02 34.50
N ASP A 229 -0.98 6.75 34.61
CA ASP A 229 -0.96 8.22 34.55
C ASP A 229 -1.33 8.74 33.15
N ILE A 230 -0.81 8.13 32.08
CA ILE A 230 -1.22 8.44 30.70
C ILE A 230 -2.71 8.10 30.50
N GLY A 231 -3.20 7.01 31.07
CA GLY A 231 -4.61 6.65 31.05
C GLY A 231 -5.51 7.70 31.72
N ARG A 232 -5.07 8.25 32.86
CA ARG A 232 -5.76 9.38 33.52
C ARG A 232 -5.74 10.63 32.66
N GLN A 233 -4.58 11.01 32.11
CA GLN A 233 -4.46 12.16 31.21
C GLN A 233 -5.34 12.03 29.97
N LEU A 234 -5.43 10.83 29.38
CA LEU A 234 -6.29 10.55 28.23
C LEU A 234 -7.77 10.74 28.59
N ASN A 235 -8.20 10.28 29.76
CA ASN A 235 -9.56 10.46 30.24
C ASN A 235 -9.88 11.95 30.49
N ASP A 236 -8.96 12.68 31.10
CA ASP A 236 -9.11 14.12 31.33
C ASP A 236 -9.20 14.89 30.00
N LEU A 237 -8.32 14.60 29.04
CA LEU A 237 -8.35 15.18 27.70
C LEU A 237 -9.62 14.81 26.93
N THR A 238 -10.12 13.58 27.09
CA THR A 238 -11.38 13.15 26.47
C THR A 238 -12.57 13.91 27.07
N SER A 239 -12.58 14.12 28.39
CA SER A 239 -13.60 14.93 29.07
C SER A 239 -13.55 16.41 28.65
N LEU A 240 -12.35 16.95 28.43
CA LEU A 240 -12.13 18.31 27.96
C LEU A 240 -12.59 18.46 26.51
N LYS A 241 -12.25 17.50 25.65
CA LYS A 241 -12.72 17.44 24.26
C LYS A 241 -14.25 17.40 24.20
N ALA A 242 -14.90 16.58 25.02
CA ALA A 242 -16.36 16.53 25.08
C ALA A 242 -16.98 17.89 25.44
N ARG A 243 -16.41 18.58 26.44
CA ARG A 243 -16.83 19.94 26.82
C ARG A 243 -16.63 20.97 25.70
N LEU A 244 -15.44 21.01 25.10
CA LEU A 244 -15.15 21.92 23.97
C LEU A 244 -16.01 21.64 22.74
N THR A 245 -16.40 20.38 22.53
CA THR A 245 -17.31 20.01 21.43
C THR A 245 -18.73 20.53 21.71
N GLN A 246 -19.19 20.44 22.96
CA GLN A 246 -20.47 21.03 23.37
C GLN A 246 -20.46 22.56 23.27
N GLU A 247 -19.41 23.22 23.74
CA GLU A 247 -19.25 24.68 23.61
C GLU A 247 -19.24 25.11 22.13
N ASN A 248 -18.58 24.35 21.24
CA ASN A 248 -18.63 24.61 19.80
C ASN A 248 -20.03 24.49 19.22
N PHE A 249 -20.80 23.48 19.67
CA PHE A 249 -22.18 23.29 19.23
C PHE A 249 -23.06 24.47 19.69
N ASP A 250 -22.91 24.91 20.94
CA ASP A 250 -23.65 26.04 21.48
C ASP A 250 -23.28 27.35 20.76
N LEU A 251 -21.99 27.57 20.46
CA LEU A 251 -21.53 28.72 19.66
C LEU A 251 -22.05 28.69 18.23
N GLN A 252 -22.08 27.52 17.58
CA GLN A 252 -22.67 27.37 16.24
C GLN A 252 -24.17 27.69 16.23
N HIS A 253 -24.91 27.26 17.26
CA HIS A 253 -26.31 27.62 17.42
C HIS A 253 -26.48 29.14 17.58
N GLN A 254 -25.62 29.77 18.39
CA GLN A 254 -25.64 31.21 18.60
C GLN A 254 -25.33 32.00 17.31
N VAL A 255 -24.42 31.50 16.48
CA VAL A 255 -24.14 32.07 15.14
C VAL A 255 -25.36 31.93 14.23
N GLN A 256 -26.05 30.78 14.21
CA GLN A 256 -27.27 30.61 13.42
C GLN A 256 -28.40 31.56 13.86
N GLU A 257 -28.57 31.78 15.17
CA GLU A 257 -29.51 32.76 15.69
C GLU A 257 -29.16 34.19 15.23
N LEU A 258 -27.89 34.57 15.31
CA LEU A 258 -27.41 35.88 14.84
C LEU A 258 -27.58 36.05 13.33
N ASP A 259 -27.31 35.02 12.53
CA ASP A 259 -27.52 35.04 11.08
C ASP A 259 -29.01 35.18 10.72
N SER A 260 -29.89 34.48 11.44
CA SER A 260 -31.34 34.61 11.27
C SER A 260 -31.82 36.03 11.61
N SER A 261 -31.26 36.62 12.68
CA SER A 261 -31.52 38.01 13.08
C SER A 261 -31.00 39.00 12.04
N ASN A 262 -29.79 38.78 11.50
CA ASN A 262 -29.22 39.61 10.45
C ASN A 262 -30.05 39.53 9.16
N ALA A 263 -30.54 38.36 8.79
CA ALA A 263 -31.44 38.19 7.66
C ALA A 263 -32.77 38.94 7.86
N ALA A 264 -33.33 38.90 9.07
CA ALA A 264 -34.52 39.67 9.41
C ALA A 264 -34.28 41.19 9.34
N LEU A 265 -33.15 41.68 9.86
CA LEU A 265 -32.76 43.08 9.78
C LEU A 265 -32.48 43.54 8.34
N ALA A 266 -31.85 42.69 7.51
CA ALA A 266 -31.63 42.98 6.10
C ALA A 266 -32.96 43.11 5.33
N LYS A 267 -33.94 42.26 5.64
CA LYS A 267 -35.29 42.33 5.07
C LYS A 267 -36.03 43.61 5.51
N ALA A 268 -35.94 43.96 6.79
CA ALA A 268 -36.51 45.20 7.32
C ALA A 268 -35.86 46.45 6.68
N LYS A 269 -34.54 46.44 6.49
CA LYS A 269 -33.81 47.50 5.78
C LYS A 269 -34.30 47.65 4.33
N SER A 270 -34.46 46.54 3.61
CA SER A 270 -34.99 46.56 2.24
C SER A 270 -36.40 47.14 2.16
N GLN A 271 -37.29 46.76 3.08
CA GLN A 271 -38.63 47.33 3.19
C GLN A 271 -38.61 48.84 3.46
N LEU A 272 -37.80 49.30 4.41
CA LEU A 272 -37.66 50.74 4.72
C LEU A 272 -37.07 51.51 3.54
N GLN A 273 -36.15 50.89 2.79
CA GLN A 273 -35.55 51.50 1.61
C GLN A 273 -36.56 51.65 0.47
N HIS A 274 -37.40 50.63 0.23
CA HIS A 274 -38.53 50.74 -0.70
C HIS A 274 -39.52 51.83 -0.29
N GLN A 275 -39.87 51.92 1.00
CA GLN A 275 -40.72 53.00 1.50
C GLN A 275 -40.10 54.39 1.29
N ASN A 276 -38.78 54.51 1.44
CA ASN A 276 -38.07 55.77 1.20
C ASN A 276 -38.08 56.15 -0.28
N ASP A 277 -37.88 55.19 -1.17
CA ASP A 277 -37.94 55.41 -2.62
C ASP A 277 -39.35 55.78 -3.10
N ASP A 278 -40.39 55.19 -2.50
CA ASP A 278 -41.79 55.56 -2.76
C ASP A 278 -42.10 56.98 -2.26
N LEU A 279 -41.61 57.36 -1.08
CA LEU A 279 -41.75 58.72 -0.56
C LEU A 279 -41.01 59.75 -1.43
N LYS A 280 -39.83 59.41 -1.97
CA LYS A 280 -39.10 60.26 -2.93
C LYS A 280 -39.87 60.43 -4.24
N ARG A 281 -40.44 59.36 -4.79
CA ARG A 281 -41.29 59.43 -5.99
C ARG A 281 -42.49 60.33 -5.77
N ASN A 282 -43.17 60.20 -4.62
CA ASN A 282 -44.29 61.07 -4.26
C ASN A 282 -43.85 62.55 -4.14
N LEU A 283 -42.67 62.82 -3.57
CA LEU A 283 -42.13 64.18 -3.46
C LEU A 283 -41.80 64.78 -4.84
N ASP A 284 -41.22 63.98 -5.74
CA ASP A 284 -40.92 64.39 -7.12
C ASP A 284 -42.21 64.68 -7.92
N ASP A 285 -43.24 63.86 -7.73
CA ASP A 285 -44.55 64.07 -8.36
C ASP A 285 -45.24 65.33 -7.80
N GLU A 286 -45.19 65.58 -6.49
CA GLU A 286 -45.67 66.83 -5.90
C GLU A 286 -44.86 68.05 -6.39
N SER A 287 -43.55 67.91 -6.58
CA SER A 287 -42.69 68.95 -7.13
C SER A 287 -43.08 69.29 -8.57
N ARG A 288 -43.32 68.27 -9.41
CA ARG A 288 -43.82 68.44 -10.79
C ARG A 288 -45.21 69.06 -10.83
N GLN A 289 -46.11 68.65 -9.95
CA GLN A 289 -47.44 69.27 -9.83
C GLN A 289 -47.34 70.74 -9.41
N ARG A 290 -46.47 71.08 -8.45
CA ARG A 290 -46.18 72.48 -8.08
C ARG A 290 -45.67 73.29 -9.28
N GLN A 291 -44.75 72.72 -10.06
CA GLN A 291 -44.17 73.39 -11.22
C GLN A 291 -45.21 73.60 -12.33
N ASN A 292 -46.08 72.62 -12.57
CA ASN A 292 -47.22 72.75 -13.50
C ASN A 292 -48.22 73.80 -13.03
N LEU A 293 -48.55 73.85 -11.74
CA LEU A 293 -49.41 74.88 -11.16
C LEU A 293 -48.78 76.27 -11.26
N GLN A 294 -47.45 76.37 -11.12
CA GLN A 294 -46.71 77.63 -11.29
C GLN A 294 -46.72 78.12 -12.75
N VAL A 295 -46.60 77.20 -13.72
CA VAL A 295 -46.74 77.52 -15.15
C VAL A 295 -48.17 77.98 -15.46
N GLN A 296 -49.19 77.30 -14.92
CA GLN A 296 -50.59 77.72 -15.07
C GLN A 296 -50.86 79.09 -14.43
N LEU A 297 -50.27 79.37 -13.25
CA LEU A 297 -50.35 80.67 -12.59
C LEU A 297 -49.73 81.78 -13.45
N SER A 298 -48.58 81.51 -14.09
CA SER A 298 -47.92 82.47 -15.00
C SER A 298 -48.72 82.71 -16.28
N GLY A 299 -49.39 81.67 -16.81
CA GLY A 299 -50.31 81.79 -17.95
C GLY A 299 -51.52 82.65 -17.60
N LEU A 300 -52.15 82.41 -16.45
CA LEU A 300 -53.27 83.20 -15.94
C LEU A 300 -52.88 84.65 -15.63
N GLN A 301 -51.64 84.92 -15.20
CA GLN A 301 -51.12 86.28 -15.03
C GLN A 301 -50.91 86.99 -16.38
N SER A 302 -50.38 86.29 -17.39
CA SER A 302 -50.25 86.83 -18.76
C SER A 302 -51.61 87.12 -19.40
N ASP A 303 -52.60 86.25 -19.16
CA ASP A 303 -53.96 86.44 -19.63
C ASP A 303 -54.65 87.60 -18.91
N TYR A 304 -54.41 87.76 -17.59
CA TYR A 304 -54.89 88.89 -16.79
C TYR A 304 -54.31 90.23 -17.31
N ASP A 305 -53.01 90.30 -17.57
CA ASP A 305 -52.36 91.51 -18.11
C ASP A 305 -52.84 91.84 -19.53
N SER A 306 -53.07 90.82 -20.36
CA SER A 306 -53.63 90.98 -21.71
C SER A 306 -55.08 91.45 -21.70
N LEU A 307 -55.87 91.00 -20.73
CA LEU A 307 -57.26 91.42 -20.54
C LEU A 307 -57.35 92.84 -19.98
N ASN A 308 -56.38 93.25 -19.17
CA ASN A 308 -56.31 94.60 -18.61
C ASN A 308 -55.99 95.65 -19.69
N ILE A 309 -55.11 95.34 -20.64
CA ILE A 309 -54.81 96.19 -21.81
C ILE A 309 -56.04 96.32 -22.72
N ARG A 310 -56.79 95.23 -22.94
CA ARG A 310 -58.06 95.28 -23.70
C ARG A 310 -59.16 96.06 -23.00
N TYR A 311 -59.23 96.00 -21.67
CA TYR A 311 -60.20 96.74 -20.87
C TYR A 311 -59.93 98.26 -20.90
N GLU A 312 -58.66 98.69 -20.91
CA GLU A 312 -58.27 100.10 -21.04
C GLU A 312 -58.54 100.65 -22.47
N GLU A 313 -58.36 99.86 -23.53
CA GLU A 313 -58.66 100.24 -24.92
C GLU A 313 -60.18 100.29 -25.22
N GLU A 314 -60.98 99.43 -24.58
CA GLU A 314 -62.43 99.34 -24.79
C GLU A 314 -63.23 100.37 -23.95
N ALA A 315 -62.64 100.90 -22.87
CA ALA A 315 -63.20 101.97 -22.05
C ALA A 315 -63.16 103.35 -22.72
N GLU A 316 -62.17 103.65 -23.58
CA GLU A 316 -62.08 104.91 -24.34
C GLU A 316 -62.93 104.89 -25.63
N SER A 317 -63.12 103.71 -26.24
CA SER A 317 -63.95 103.50 -27.44
C SER A 317 -65.48 103.56 -27.15
N SER A 318 -65.90 103.06 -25.98
CA SER A 318 -67.31 103.01 -25.55
C SER A 318 -67.92 104.40 -25.27
N ASN A 319 -67.11 105.40 -24.90
CA ASN A 319 -67.59 106.76 -24.61
C ASN A 319 -67.82 107.61 -25.88
N ASN A 320 -67.13 107.33 -26.99
CA ASN A 320 -67.29 108.04 -28.27
C ASN A 320 -68.37 107.44 -29.20
N LEU A 321 -68.70 106.15 -29.07
CA LEU A 321 -69.74 105.47 -29.87
C LEU A 321 -71.16 105.59 -29.29
N ARG A 322 -71.32 105.92 -28.00
CA ARG A 322 -72.63 106.13 -27.34
C ARG A 322 -73.38 107.39 -27.80
N GLN A 323 -72.72 108.37 -28.44
CA GLN A 323 -73.37 109.56 -28.99
C GLN A 323 -73.83 109.41 -30.46
N GLN A 324 -73.35 108.41 -31.21
CA GLN A 324 -73.67 108.24 -32.65
C GLN A 324 -74.66 107.09 -32.94
N LEU A 325 -74.84 106.16 -32.00
CA LEU A 325 -75.73 104.99 -32.14
C LEU A 325 -77.24 105.30 -32.07
N SER A 326 -77.63 106.51 -31.65
CA SER A 326 -79.05 106.89 -31.50
C SER A 326 -79.77 107.21 -32.82
N LYS A 327 -79.06 107.38 -33.95
CA LYS A 327 -79.67 107.81 -35.23
C LYS A 327 -79.69 106.75 -36.34
N VAL A 328 -78.94 105.66 -36.23
CA VAL A 328 -78.83 104.60 -37.27
C VAL A 328 -79.67 103.35 -36.95
N ASN A 329 -80.22 103.27 -35.73
CA ASN A 329 -80.96 102.10 -35.23
C ASN A 329 -82.36 101.89 -35.87
N THR A 330 -82.87 102.83 -36.67
CA THR A 330 -84.17 102.68 -37.35
C THR A 330 -84.07 102.10 -38.76
N GLU A 331 -82.88 102.06 -39.36
CA GLU A 331 -82.69 101.59 -40.75
C GLU A 331 -82.11 100.16 -40.83
N TYR A 332 -81.50 99.64 -39.75
CA TYR A 332 -80.94 98.28 -39.66
C TYR A 332 -82.01 97.16 -39.49
N SER A 333 -83.20 97.49 -38.98
CA SER A 333 -84.23 96.50 -38.64
C SER A 333 -84.87 95.80 -39.87
N VAL A 334 -84.74 96.36 -41.07
CA VAL A 334 -85.36 95.81 -42.29
C VAL A 334 -84.40 94.88 -43.06
N LEU A 335 -83.08 95.04 -42.89
CA LEU A 335 -82.06 94.24 -43.58
C LEU A 335 -81.77 92.90 -42.88
N LYS A 336 -82.00 92.82 -41.57
CA LYS A 336 -81.74 91.64 -40.72
C LYS A 336 -82.60 90.42 -41.09
N SER A 337 -83.88 90.65 -41.45
CA SER A 337 -84.85 89.57 -41.73
C SER A 337 -84.54 88.72 -42.97
N ARG A 338 -83.66 89.15 -43.89
CA ARG A 338 -83.31 88.39 -45.10
C ARG A 338 -82.08 87.49 -44.94
N PHE A 339 -81.11 87.87 -44.10
CA PHE A 339 -79.88 87.09 -43.88
C PHE A 339 -80.06 85.93 -42.89
N ASP A 340 -80.99 86.03 -41.94
CA ASP A 340 -81.19 85.00 -40.91
C ASP A 340 -81.69 83.65 -41.46
N LYS A 341 -82.36 83.62 -42.62
CA LYS A 341 -82.85 82.36 -43.24
C LYS A 341 -81.79 81.56 -44.00
N GLU A 342 -80.72 82.21 -44.46
CA GLU A 342 -79.69 81.55 -45.28
C GLU A 342 -78.54 81.00 -44.42
N LEU A 343 -78.26 81.64 -43.28
CA LEU A 343 -77.31 81.15 -42.28
C LEU A 343 -77.77 79.87 -41.59
N GLN A 344 -79.08 79.75 -41.30
CA GLN A 344 -79.64 78.63 -40.52
C GLN A 344 -79.44 77.27 -41.21
N LEU A 345 -79.66 77.18 -42.52
CA LEU A 345 -79.47 75.95 -43.31
C LEU A 345 -77.99 75.51 -43.39
N ARG A 346 -77.05 76.46 -43.45
CA ARG A 346 -75.61 76.16 -43.48
C ARG A 346 -75.07 75.70 -42.12
N THR A 347 -75.63 76.19 -41.01
CA THR A 347 -75.29 75.70 -39.67
C THR A 347 -75.78 74.27 -39.43
N GLU A 348 -76.94 73.89 -39.94
CA GLU A 348 -77.50 72.54 -39.75
C GLU A 348 -76.66 71.45 -40.44
N GLU A 349 -76.13 71.71 -41.65
CA GLU A 349 -75.22 70.80 -42.36
C GLU A 349 -73.85 70.64 -41.66
N LEU A 350 -73.33 71.72 -41.06
CA LEU A 350 -72.08 71.69 -40.29
C LEU A 350 -72.22 71.00 -38.93
N GLU A 351 -73.38 71.08 -38.29
CA GLU A 351 -73.63 70.35 -37.05
C GLU A 351 -73.76 68.84 -37.28
N GLU A 352 -74.35 68.40 -38.39
CA GLU A 352 -74.52 66.98 -38.67
C GLU A 352 -73.18 66.29 -38.99
N THR A 353 -72.30 66.95 -39.74
CA THR A 353 -70.93 66.46 -40.01
C THR A 353 -70.08 66.42 -38.75
N ARG A 354 -70.19 67.42 -37.87
CA ARG A 354 -69.52 67.42 -36.56
C ARG A 354 -69.98 66.28 -35.65
N ARG A 355 -71.28 65.97 -35.62
CA ARG A 355 -71.81 64.82 -34.85
C ARG A 355 -71.28 63.48 -35.37
N LYS A 356 -71.19 63.29 -36.69
CA LYS A 356 -70.63 62.07 -37.31
C LYS A 356 -69.13 61.91 -37.00
N LEU A 357 -68.35 62.99 -37.06
CA LEU A 357 -66.92 62.95 -36.72
C LEU A 357 -66.69 62.71 -35.22
N THR A 358 -67.51 63.30 -34.36
CA THR A 358 -67.42 63.09 -32.89
C THR A 358 -67.74 61.63 -32.53
N ALA A 359 -68.78 61.05 -33.14
CA ALA A 359 -69.11 59.63 -32.95
C ALA A 359 -67.99 58.69 -33.44
N ARG A 360 -67.32 59.05 -34.54
CA ARG A 360 -66.18 58.27 -35.05
C ARG A 360 -64.94 58.37 -34.16
N ILE A 361 -64.70 59.53 -33.55
CA ILE A 361 -63.62 59.72 -32.57
C ILE A 361 -63.87 58.85 -31.34
N THR A 362 -65.10 58.87 -30.79
CA THR A 362 -65.44 58.04 -29.62
C THR A 362 -65.32 56.54 -29.90
N GLU A 363 -65.70 56.06 -31.10
CA GLU A 363 -65.48 54.66 -31.48
C GLU A 363 -64.00 54.28 -31.55
N LEU A 364 -63.15 55.16 -32.08
CA LEU A 364 -61.71 54.92 -32.17
C LEU A 364 -61.03 54.98 -30.80
N GLU A 365 -61.50 55.84 -29.91
CA GLU A 365 -61.05 55.92 -28.52
C GLU A 365 -61.43 54.66 -27.74
N ASP A 366 -62.65 54.14 -27.91
CA ASP A 366 -63.08 52.88 -27.30
C ASP A 366 -62.25 51.68 -27.80
N VAL A 367 -61.92 51.62 -29.09
CA VAL A 367 -61.04 50.58 -29.66
C VAL A 367 -59.61 50.71 -29.13
N ALA A 368 -59.09 51.92 -29.00
CA ALA A 368 -57.75 52.16 -28.43
C ALA A 368 -57.67 51.75 -26.96
N GLU A 369 -58.74 52.00 -26.19
CA GLU A 369 -58.80 51.61 -24.78
C GLU A 369 -58.92 50.09 -24.61
N GLN A 370 -59.71 49.42 -25.46
CA GLN A 370 -59.76 47.95 -25.49
C GLN A 370 -58.40 47.32 -25.81
N LEU A 371 -57.63 47.91 -26.74
CA LEU A 371 -56.28 47.46 -27.06
C LEU A 371 -55.29 47.71 -25.91
N ARG A 372 -55.41 48.82 -25.18
CA ARG A 372 -54.62 49.09 -23.96
C ARG A 372 -54.88 48.07 -22.87
N VAL A 373 -56.15 47.75 -22.61
CA VAL A 373 -56.53 46.73 -21.62
C VAL A 373 -55.97 45.35 -22.02
N LYS A 374 -56.06 44.98 -23.31
CA LYS A 374 -55.44 43.74 -23.82
C LYS A 374 -53.92 43.73 -23.67
N ASN A 375 -53.26 44.84 -23.95
CA ASN A 375 -51.81 44.95 -23.82
C ASN A 375 -51.37 44.88 -22.35
N GLY A 376 -52.13 45.50 -21.44
CA GLY A 376 -51.92 45.36 -20.00
C GLY A 376 -52.15 43.93 -19.48
N ALA A 377 -53.10 43.19 -20.05
CA ALA A 377 -53.29 41.78 -19.73
C ALA A 377 -52.12 40.91 -20.23
N LEU A 378 -51.60 41.19 -21.42
CA LEU A 378 -50.42 40.50 -21.98
C LEU A 378 -49.14 40.80 -21.19
N GLU A 379 -48.91 42.06 -20.77
CA GLU A 379 -47.80 42.43 -19.89
C GLU A 379 -47.88 41.70 -18.53
N LYS A 380 -49.07 41.58 -17.94
CA LYS A 380 -49.28 40.78 -16.72
C LYS A 380 -49.01 39.29 -16.93
N ALA A 381 -49.42 38.72 -18.07
CA ALA A 381 -49.15 37.33 -18.41
C ALA A 381 -47.64 37.08 -18.62
N LYS A 382 -46.94 38.01 -19.29
CA LYS A 382 -45.49 37.99 -19.47
C LYS A 382 -44.74 38.08 -18.14
N ALA A 383 -45.18 38.94 -17.22
CA ALA A 383 -44.59 39.05 -15.90
C ALA A 383 -44.77 37.76 -15.07
N LYS A 384 -45.94 37.13 -15.15
CA LYS A 384 -46.20 35.81 -14.52
C LYS A 384 -45.31 34.71 -15.11
N LEU A 385 -45.28 34.57 -16.44
CA LEU A 385 -44.45 33.56 -17.09
C LEU A 385 -42.95 33.78 -16.83
N SER A 386 -42.50 35.04 -16.72
CA SER A 386 -41.12 35.34 -16.33
C SER A 386 -40.82 35.02 -14.87
N SER A 387 -41.82 35.09 -13.97
CA SER A 387 -41.71 34.68 -12.57
C SER A 387 -41.61 33.17 -12.46
N GLU A 388 -42.51 32.45 -13.14
CA GLU A 388 -42.53 30.98 -13.17
C GLU A 388 -41.24 30.43 -13.80
N LEU A 389 -40.71 31.06 -14.86
CA LEU A 389 -39.40 30.70 -15.42
C LEU A 389 -38.26 30.86 -14.41
N LYS A 390 -38.25 31.93 -13.61
CA LYS A 390 -37.23 32.13 -12.57
C LYS A 390 -37.36 31.11 -11.45
N GLU A 391 -38.58 30.80 -11.02
CA GLU A 391 -38.83 29.75 -10.01
C GLU A 391 -38.38 28.38 -10.51
N ILE A 392 -38.72 28.00 -11.74
CA ILE A 392 -38.26 26.74 -12.36
C ILE A 392 -36.74 26.72 -12.53
N THR A 393 -36.11 27.86 -12.85
CA THR A 393 -34.65 27.95 -12.96
C THR A 393 -33.98 27.73 -11.60
N ILE A 394 -34.54 28.31 -10.53
CA ILE A 394 -34.05 28.10 -9.15
C ILE A 394 -34.28 26.64 -8.71
N GLU A 395 -35.42 26.03 -9.04
CA GLU A 395 -35.67 24.62 -8.76
C GLU A 395 -34.70 23.70 -9.53
N LEU A 396 -34.37 24.04 -10.78
CA LEU A 396 -33.38 23.33 -11.58
C LEU A 396 -31.97 23.43 -10.97
N GLU A 397 -31.56 24.63 -10.55
CA GLU A 397 -30.27 24.84 -9.88
C GLU A 397 -30.21 24.08 -8.54
N ASN A 398 -31.28 24.11 -7.75
CA ASN A 398 -31.37 23.37 -6.49
C ASN A 398 -31.32 21.84 -6.71
N THR A 399 -32.07 21.33 -7.69
CA THR A 399 -32.00 19.90 -8.03
C THR A 399 -30.63 19.49 -8.56
N GLN A 400 -29.94 20.38 -9.29
CA GLN A 400 -28.58 20.14 -9.77
C GLN A 400 -27.54 20.12 -8.62
N ILE A 401 -27.71 20.97 -7.60
CA ILE A 401 -26.90 20.92 -6.36
C ILE A 401 -27.16 19.60 -5.61
N ILE A 402 -28.43 19.20 -5.44
CA ILE A 402 -28.78 17.93 -4.79
C ILE A 402 -28.16 16.74 -5.54
N VAL A 403 -28.21 16.73 -6.87
CA VAL A 403 -27.58 15.69 -7.70
C VAL A 403 -26.06 15.68 -7.50
N GLN A 404 -25.40 16.84 -7.44
CA GLN A 404 -23.96 16.91 -7.18
C GLN A 404 -23.59 16.37 -5.79
N ASP A 405 -24.36 16.72 -4.77
CA ASP A 405 -24.12 16.27 -3.40
C ASP A 405 -24.39 14.77 -3.24
N LEU A 406 -25.46 14.25 -3.84
CA LEU A 406 -25.72 12.81 -3.90
C LEU A 406 -24.63 12.06 -4.67
N THR A 407 -24.07 12.65 -5.74
CA THR A 407 -22.97 12.04 -6.50
C THR A 407 -21.68 12.00 -5.67
N LYS A 408 -21.36 13.07 -4.93
CA LYS A 408 -20.24 13.10 -3.98
C LYS A 408 -20.44 12.08 -2.86
N ARG A 409 -21.67 11.96 -2.34
CA ARG A 409 -22.01 10.99 -1.29
C ARG A 409 -21.90 9.55 -1.79
N ASN A 410 -22.35 9.26 -3.01
CA ASN A 410 -22.17 7.95 -3.63
C ASN A 410 -20.69 7.59 -3.80
N ARG A 411 -19.86 8.53 -4.28
CA ARG A 411 -18.40 8.29 -4.38
C ARG A 411 -17.75 8.04 -3.02
N GLN A 412 -18.19 8.75 -1.97
CA GLN A 412 -17.72 8.48 -0.61
C GLN A 412 -18.12 7.07 -0.14
N LEU A 413 -19.37 6.67 -0.36
CA LEU A 413 -19.85 5.34 0.00
C LEU A 413 -19.17 4.23 -0.82
N GLU A 414 -18.87 4.47 -2.10
CA GLU A 414 -18.08 3.57 -2.95
C GLU A 414 -16.65 3.42 -2.41
N ASN A 415 -16.00 4.53 -2.03
CA ASN A 415 -14.66 4.49 -1.43
C ASN A 415 -14.66 3.79 -0.07
N GLU A 416 -15.67 4.04 0.77
CA GLU A 416 -15.86 3.33 2.04
C GLU A 416 -16.09 1.84 1.82
N ASN A 417 -16.90 1.45 0.82
CA ASN A 417 -17.10 0.04 0.45
C ASN A 417 -15.81 -0.62 -0.02
N VAL A 418 -15.01 0.05 -0.85
CA VAL A 418 -13.71 -0.47 -1.31
C VAL A 418 -12.75 -0.64 -0.12
N ALA A 419 -12.73 0.33 0.81
CA ALA A 419 -11.91 0.24 2.01
C ALA A 419 -12.36 -0.91 2.95
N LEU A 420 -13.68 -1.07 3.14
CA LEU A 420 -14.24 -2.17 3.91
C LEU A 420 -13.98 -3.53 3.25
N GLN A 421 -14.08 -3.62 1.92
CA GLN A 421 -13.77 -4.85 1.17
C GLN A 421 -12.29 -5.22 1.33
N LYS A 422 -11.38 -4.24 1.17
CA LYS A 422 -9.96 -4.46 1.42
C LYS A 422 -9.68 -4.92 2.85
N ARG A 423 -10.40 -4.36 3.83
CA ARG A 423 -10.31 -4.77 5.23
C ARG A 423 -10.81 -6.19 5.46
N VAL A 424 -11.87 -6.60 4.77
CA VAL A 424 -12.39 -7.98 4.79
C VAL A 424 -11.37 -8.95 4.19
N ASP A 425 -10.71 -8.55 3.10
CA ASP A 425 -9.68 -9.37 2.44
C ASP A 425 -8.43 -9.51 3.34
N GLU A 426 -7.99 -8.42 3.97
CA GLU A 426 -6.91 -8.42 4.98
C GLU A 426 -7.23 -9.33 6.17
N LEU A 427 -8.42 -9.18 6.76
CA LEU A 427 -8.86 -10.02 7.88
C LEU A 427 -9.01 -11.48 7.47
N SER A 428 -9.42 -11.76 6.24
CA SER A 428 -9.51 -13.13 5.71
C SER A 428 -8.12 -13.75 5.53
N ALA A 429 -7.15 -12.99 5.03
CA ALA A 429 -5.76 -13.42 4.92
C ALA A 429 -5.14 -13.68 6.31
N GLU A 430 -5.38 -12.79 7.26
CA GLU A 430 -4.92 -12.95 8.65
C GLU A 430 -5.57 -14.17 9.32
N ASN A 431 -6.87 -14.41 9.13
CA ASN A 431 -7.56 -15.58 9.66
C ASN A 431 -7.01 -16.90 9.07
N ASN A 432 -6.69 -16.90 7.77
CA ASN A 432 -6.05 -18.04 7.12
C ASN A 432 -4.63 -18.28 7.65
N GLY A 433 -3.86 -17.22 7.90
CA GLY A 433 -2.56 -17.29 8.57
C GLY A 433 -2.66 -17.88 9.98
N LEU A 434 -3.57 -17.35 10.80
CA LEU A 434 -3.83 -17.84 12.15
C LEU A 434 -4.31 -19.29 12.18
N ARG A 435 -5.07 -19.74 11.18
CA ARG A 435 -5.46 -21.16 11.04
C ARG A 435 -4.28 -22.07 10.71
N ALA A 436 -3.36 -21.62 9.87
CA ALA A 436 -2.14 -22.36 9.56
C ALA A 436 -1.22 -22.43 10.79
N ASP A 437 -1.04 -21.31 11.50
CA ASP A 437 -0.25 -21.26 12.74
C ASP A 437 -0.86 -22.14 13.84
N LYS A 438 -2.19 -22.14 13.98
CA LYS A 438 -2.90 -23.04 14.87
C LYS A 438 -2.62 -24.52 14.52
N ALA A 439 -2.67 -24.89 13.25
CA ALA A 439 -2.37 -26.25 12.81
C ALA A 439 -0.90 -26.65 13.09
N ASN A 440 0.04 -25.73 12.89
CA ASN A 440 1.45 -25.93 13.22
C ASN A 440 1.66 -26.10 14.74
N LEU A 441 1.00 -25.27 15.55
CA LEU A 441 1.03 -25.38 17.02
C LEU A 441 0.39 -26.68 17.51
N GLU A 442 -0.71 -27.13 16.92
CA GLU A 442 -1.33 -28.42 17.23
C GLU A 442 -0.37 -29.59 16.92
N GLN A 443 0.37 -29.50 15.81
CA GLN A 443 1.38 -30.49 15.44
C GLN A 443 2.59 -30.48 16.39
N GLU A 444 3.03 -29.30 16.84
CA GLU A 444 4.11 -29.16 17.81
C GLU A 444 3.69 -29.64 19.21
N VAL A 445 2.45 -29.35 19.63
CA VAL A 445 1.86 -29.92 20.85
C VAL A 445 1.81 -31.44 20.79
N TYR A 446 1.50 -32.02 19.63
CA TYR A 446 1.54 -33.47 19.46
C TYR A 446 2.96 -34.04 19.60
N ARG A 447 3.97 -33.40 18.98
CA ARG A 447 5.38 -33.80 19.13
C ARG A 447 5.86 -33.69 20.58
N LEU A 448 5.52 -32.60 21.27
CA LEU A 448 5.86 -32.39 22.67
C LEU A 448 5.17 -33.43 23.58
N ARG A 449 3.94 -33.84 23.27
CA ARG A 449 3.26 -34.93 23.99
C ARG A 449 3.99 -36.27 23.83
N VAL A 450 4.46 -36.58 22.62
CA VAL A 450 5.25 -37.80 22.36
C VAL A 450 6.57 -37.75 23.12
N ALA A 451 7.32 -36.64 23.03
CA ALA A 451 8.57 -36.47 23.76
C ALA A 451 8.38 -36.52 25.29
N ASN A 452 7.28 -35.98 25.80
CA ASN A 452 6.96 -36.03 27.22
C ASN A 452 6.57 -37.45 27.68
N ALA A 453 5.89 -38.22 26.84
CA ALA A 453 5.62 -39.65 27.10
C ALA A 453 6.94 -40.46 27.17
N GLU A 454 7.86 -40.23 26.25
CA GLU A 454 9.20 -40.87 26.25
C GLU A 454 10.03 -40.49 27.48
N LEU A 455 10.00 -39.21 27.88
CA LEU A 455 10.68 -38.75 29.10
C LEU A 455 10.05 -39.32 30.36
N THR A 456 8.72 -39.49 30.39
CA THR A 456 8.01 -40.12 31.50
C THR A 456 8.39 -41.59 31.63
N GLU A 457 8.43 -42.33 30.52
CA GLU A 457 8.87 -43.73 30.50
C GLU A 457 10.34 -43.87 30.94
N ARG A 458 11.21 -42.93 30.52
CA ARG A 458 12.60 -42.89 30.96
C ARG A 458 12.74 -42.61 32.45
N ASN A 459 11.88 -41.74 33.00
CA ASN A 459 11.85 -41.45 34.43
C ASN A 459 11.34 -42.65 35.24
N ASP A 460 10.30 -43.35 34.75
CA ASP A 460 9.80 -44.57 35.38
C ASP A 460 10.88 -45.68 35.41
N ASN A 461 11.67 -45.80 34.34
CA ASN A 461 12.78 -46.73 34.28
C ASN A 461 13.90 -46.35 35.28
N LEU A 462 14.27 -45.07 35.36
CA LEU A 462 15.24 -44.58 36.35
C LEU A 462 14.73 -44.77 37.79
N GLN A 463 13.43 -44.59 38.05
CA GLN A 463 12.85 -44.86 39.37
C GLN A 463 12.92 -46.33 39.75
N ARG A 464 12.69 -47.26 38.80
CA ARG A 464 12.86 -48.71 39.03
C ARG A 464 14.31 -49.06 39.33
N GLU A 465 15.25 -48.49 38.59
CA GLU A 465 16.68 -48.67 38.81
C GLU A 465 17.12 -48.13 40.18
N ASN A 466 16.67 -46.93 40.54
CA ASN A 466 16.96 -46.30 41.82
C ASN A 466 16.36 -47.08 43.00
N LYS A 467 15.15 -47.63 42.84
CA LYS A 467 14.57 -48.56 43.82
C LYS A 467 15.41 -49.82 43.99
N THR A 468 15.87 -50.41 42.88
CA THR A 468 16.72 -51.60 42.90
C THR A 468 18.06 -51.33 43.60
N LEU A 469 18.70 -50.20 43.31
CA LEU A 469 19.94 -49.77 43.98
C LEU A 469 19.71 -49.46 45.46
N SER A 470 18.58 -48.86 45.81
CA SER A 470 18.22 -48.59 47.21
C SER A 470 17.97 -49.88 47.99
N ASP A 471 17.37 -50.90 47.37
CA ASP A 471 17.15 -52.21 47.99
C ASP A 471 18.49 -52.94 48.18
N GLN A 472 19.40 -52.88 47.20
CA GLN A 472 20.77 -53.41 47.33
C GLN A 472 21.58 -52.69 48.42
N LEU A 473 21.44 -51.36 48.53
CA LEU A 473 22.06 -50.58 49.61
C LEU A 473 21.52 -51.00 50.98
N ARG A 474 20.22 -51.31 51.07
CA ARG A 474 19.59 -51.76 52.31
C ARG A 474 20.08 -53.15 52.72
N GLU A 475 20.22 -54.07 51.77
CA GLU A 475 20.80 -55.40 52.00
C GLU A 475 22.27 -55.31 52.43
N ALA A 476 23.08 -54.48 51.75
CA ALA A 476 24.48 -54.26 52.13
C ALA A 476 24.62 -53.66 53.53
N ASN A 477 23.75 -52.71 53.90
CA ASN A 477 23.71 -52.13 55.24
C ASN A 477 23.29 -53.15 56.31
N GLN A 478 22.39 -54.08 55.97
CA GLN A 478 21.99 -55.16 56.88
C GLN A 478 23.15 -56.16 57.08
N ALA A 479 23.83 -56.56 56.01
CA ALA A 479 25.03 -57.39 56.07
C ALA A 479 26.16 -56.71 56.90
N LEU A 480 26.33 -55.40 56.76
CA LEU A 480 27.29 -54.63 57.57
C LEU A 480 26.91 -54.61 59.07
N LYS A 481 25.61 -54.52 59.40
CA LYS A 481 25.15 -54.60 60.80
C LYS A 481 25.39 -55.98 61.40
N ASP A 482 25.17 -57.03 60.63
CA ASP A 482 25.38 -58.40 61.09
C ASP A 482 26.88 -58.72 61.25
N ALA A 483 27.73 -58.26 60.32
CA ALA A 483 29.19 -58.31 60.47
C ALA A 483 29.71 -57.52 61.68
N ASN A 484 29.10 -56.37 62.00
CA ASN A 484 29.46 -55.60 63.19
C ASN A 484 29.05 -56.27 64.50
N ARG A 485 27.97 -57.08 64.50
CA ARG A 485 27.59 -57.91 65.64
C ARG A 485 28.59 -59.04 65.85
N GLU A 486 28.97 -59.75 64.80
CA GLU A 486 30.03 -60.78 64.86
C GLU A 486 31.36 -60.19 65.34
N LEU A 487 31.73 -58.99 64.87
CA LEU A 487 32.92 -58.29 65.33
C LEU A 487 32.85 -57.92 66.82
N ALA A 488 31.67 -57.54 67.33
CA ALA A 488 31.47 -57.23 68.75
C ALA A 488 31.58 -58.51 69.60
N ASP A 489 31.00 -59.62 69.15
CA ASP A 489 31.10 -60.93 69.82
C ASP A 489 32.55 -61.44 69.84
N LEU A 490 33.29 -61.27 68.74
CA LEU A 490 34.73 -61.60 68.68
C LEU A 490 35.59 -60.70 69.58
N ARG A 491 35.23 -59.43 69.74
CA ARG A 491 35.90 -58.52 70.70
C ARG A 491 35.62 -58.92 72.14
N ALA A 492 34.40 -59.35 72.45
CA ALA A 492 34.06 -59.86 73.78
C ALA A 492 34.82 -61.17 74.09
N LEU A 493 34.89 -62.09 73.13
CA LEU A 493 35.67 -63.32 73.26
C LEU A 493 37.17 -63.03 73.43
N ARG A 494 37.71 -62.05 72.68
CA ARG A 494 39.09 -61.60 72.84
C ARG A 494 39.37 -61.02 74.22
N ALA A 495 38.48 -60.18 74.75
CA ALA A 495 38.61 -59.64 76.10
C ALA A 495 38.56 -60.74 77.18
N GLN A 496 37.75 -61.78 76.96
CA GLN A 496 37.69 -62.94 77.83
C GLN A 496 38.99 -63.76 77.78
N LEU A 497 39.56 -63.98 76.59
CA LEU A 497 40.85 -64.65 76.43
C LEU A 497 42.04 -63.82 76.97
N GLU A 498 41.98 -62.50 76.87
CA GLU A 498 42.97 -61.59 77.49
C GLU A 498 42.89 -61.64 79.02
N ALA A 499 41.69 -61.74 79.61
CA ALA A 499 41.51 -61.94 81.04
C ALA A 499 41.99 -63.33 81.52
N GLU A 500 41.76 -64.39 80.75
CA GLU A 500 42.28 -65.73 81.03
C GLU A 500 43.82 -65.76 80.95
N ARG A 501 44.41 -65.08 79.95
CA ARG A 501 45.87 -64.90 79.86
C ARG A 501 46.43 -64.20 81.09
N ASP A 502 45.82 -63.11 81.53
CA ASP A 502 46.31 -62.34 82.68
C ASP A 502 46.16 -63.12 83.99
N SER A 503 45.10 -63.93 84.12
CA SER A 503 44.95 -64.87 85.23
C SER A 503 46.01 -65.97 85.22
N LEU A 504 46.39 -66.49 84.05
CA LEU A 504 47.45 -67.49 83.91
C LEU A 504 48.85 -66.89 84.15
N ALA A 505 49.07 -65.64 83.76
CA ALA A 505 50.31 -64.91 84.04
C ALA A 505 50.49 -64.63 85.55
N ALA A 506 49.41 -64.34 86.26
CA ALA A 506 49.43 -64.23 87.73
C ALA A 506 49.76 -65.59 88.40
N ALA A 507 49.13 -66.67 87.95
CA ALA A 507 49.42 -68.01 88.46
C ALA A 507 50.86 -68.48 88.17
N LEU A 508 51.41 -68.12 87.00
CA LEU A 508 52.81 -68.39 86.66
C LEU A 508 53.77 -67.65 87.61
N LYS A 509 53.51 -66.37 87.88
CA LYS A 509 54.30 -65.57 88.80
C LYS A 509 54.29 -66.14 90.23
N ASP A 510 53.14 -66.59 90.72
CA ASP A 510 53.04 -67.22 92.04
C ASP A 510 53.82 -68.55 92.11
N THR A 511 53.90 -69.31 91.00
CA THR A 511 54.74 -70.52 90.91
C THR A 511 56.23 -70.21 90.78
N GLU A 512 56.60 -69.11 90.14
CA GLU A 512 57.98 -68.62 90.03
C GLU A 512 58.49 -68.10 91.38
N ASP A 513 57.66 -67.39 92.15
CA ASP A 513 57.99 -66.94 93.51
C ASP A 513 58.13 -68.14 94.48
N ALA A 514 57.32 -69.20 94.32
CA ALA A 514 57.46 -70.45 95.09
C ALA A 514 58.73 -71.25 94.73
N LEU A 515 59.18 -71.20 93.48
CA LEU A 515 60.45 -71.79 93.03
C LEU A 515 61.65 -71.02 93.61
N ARG A 516 61.57 -69.69 93.64
CA ARG A 516 62.60 -68.80 94.22
C ARG A 516 62.79 -69.03 95.72
N ASP A 517 61.72 -69.31 96.45
CA ASP A 517 61.78 -69.69 97.87
C ASP A 517 62.38 -71.09 98.12
N ALA A 518 62.26 -72.02 97.16
CA ALA A 518 62.91 -73.33 97.22
C ALA A 518 64.41 -73.24 96.89
N GLU A 519 64.80 -72.40 95.94
CA GLU A 519 66.19 -72.11 95.58
C GLU A 519 66.95 -71.39 96.71
N ASN A 520 66.29 -70.45 97.40
CA ASN A 520 66.86 -69.76 98.57
C ASN A 520 67.13 -70.70 99.76
N LYS A 521 66.36 -71.78 99.94
CA LYS A 521 66.60 -72.79 100.99
C LYS A 521 67.79 -73.71 100.66
N LEU A 522 68.02 -74.01 99.38
CA LEU A 522 69.18 -74.77 98.89
C LEU A 522 70.48 -73.95 98.94
N ALA A 523 70.41 -72.63 98.67
CA ALA A 523 71.54 -71.70 98.78
C ALA A 523 71.99 -71.48 100.25
N ASN A 524 71.05 -71.43 101.20
CA ASN A 524 71.35 -71.28 102.64
C ASN A 524 72.02 -72.52 103.26
N ALA A 525 71.76 -73.73 102.74
CA ALA A 525 72.43 -74.97 103.18
C ALA A 525 73.88 -75.08 102.66
N ASN A 526 74.18 -74.55 101.47
CA ASN A 526 75.53 -74.50 100.91
C ASN A 526 76.39 -73.34 101.49
N ALA A 527 75.77 -72.24 101.95
CA ALA A 527 76.46 -71.10 102.57
C ALA A 527 76.88 -71.33 104.04
N ALA A 528 76.29 -72.30 104.75
CA ALA A 528 76.65 -72.64 106.13
C ALA A 528 77.95 -73.46 106.24
N LEU A 529 78.43 -74.04 105.12
CA LEU A 529 79.60 -74.91 105.06
C LEU A 529 80.90 -74.14 104.73
N GLU A 530 80.79 -73.03 103.99
CA GLU A 530 81.94 -72.22 103.54
C GLU A 530 82.27 -71.04 104.47
N LYS A 531 81.31 -70.63 105.30
CA LYS A 531 81.45 -69.57 106.30
C LYS A 531 82.16 -70.02 107.59
N LEU A 532 82.47 -71.31 107.72
CA LEU A 532 83.06 -71.84 108.95
C LEU A 532 84.59 -71.84 108.96
N LYS A 533 85.26 -71.51 107.84
CA LYS A 533 86.69 -71.86 107.76
C LYS A 533 87.72 -70.77 107.83
N GLN A 534 87.62 -69.66 107.11
CA GLN A 534 88.89 -68.95 106.89
C GLN A 534 88.91 -67.47 107.22
N GLU A 535 88.09 -66.62 106.64
CA GLU A 535 88.60 -65.24 106.51
C GLU A 535 87.75 -64.19 107.19
N PHE A 536 87.08 -64.61 108.26
CA PHE A 536 86.60 -63.73 109.32
C PHE A 536 87.70 -62.88 109.98
N GLU A 537 88.98 -63.16 109.78
CA GLU A 537 90.04 -62.43 110.50
C GLU A 537 90.79 -61.37 109.66
N ALA A 538 90.77 -61.42 108.32
CA ALA A 538 91.58 -60.52 107.49
C ALA A 538 90.82 -59.31 106.91
N ARG A 539 89.54 -59.46 106.54
CA ARG A 539 88.75 -58.43 105.82
C ARG A 539 88.23 -57.27 106.68
N LEU A 540 88.33 -57.34 108.01
CA LEU A 540 87.85 -56.29 108.89
C LEU A 540 88.80 -55.08 108.96
N ARG A 541 90.11 -55.28 108.77
CA ARG A 541 91.13 -54.21 108.91
C ARG A 541 91.33 -53.34 107.66
N GLU A 542 91.02 -53.86 106.48
CA GLU A 542 91.23 -53.17 105.19
C GLU A 542 90.05 -52.25 104.82
N LYS A 543 88.85 -52.49 105.37
CA LYS A 543 87.64 -51.73 105.04
C LYS A 543 87.45 -50.40 105.78
N ASP A 544 88.15 -50.18 106.89
CA ASP A 544 88.07 -48.92 107.64
C ASP A 544 88.92 -47.80 107.00
N GLU A 545 89.98 -48.11 106.26
CA GLU A 545 90.87 -47.10 105.62
C GLU A 545 90.38 -46.61 104.23
N GLU A 546 89.57 -47.39 103.51
CA GLU A 546 89.03 -47.03 102.19
C GLU A 546 87.84 -46.03 102.24
N LEU A 547 87.05 -46.02 103.34
CA LEU A 547 85.86 -45.17 103.48
C LEU A 547 86.20 -43.68 103.70
N GLU A 548 87.37 -43.37 104.25
CA GLU A 548 87.81 -41.99 104.56
C GLU A 548 88.24 -41.23 103.27
N ASN A 549 88.77 -41.94 102.27
CA ASN A 549 89.27 -41.35 101.01
C ASN A 549 88.18 -41.06 99.96
N ILE A 550 87.11 -41.87 99.89
CA ILE A 550 86.01 -41.69 98.92
C ILE A 550 85.15 -40.45 99.27
N ARG A 551 84.99 -40.10 100.54
CA ARG A 551 84.20 -38.92 100.96
C ARG A 551 84.78 -37.58 100.48
N ARG A 552 86.10 -37.47 100.33
CA ARG A 552 86.76 -36.21 99.93
C ARG A 552 86.79 -35.99 98.41
N SER A 553 86.72 -37.04 97.59
CA SER A 553 86.72 -36.93 96.13
C SER A 553 85.32 -36.62 95.56
N SER A 554 84.25 -37.18 96.15
CA SER A 554 82.87 -36.95 95.71
C SER A 554 82.38 -35.51 95.95
N ALA A 555 82.89 -34.81 96.96
CA ALA A 555 82.50 -33.42 97.25
C ALA A 555 82.99 -32.42 96.18
N ARG A 556 84.17 -32.64 95.57
CA ARG A 556 84.75 -31.74 94.57
C ARG A 556 84.04 -31.81 93.20
N VAL A 557 83.59 -32.99 92.80
CA VAL A 557 82.88 -33.20 91.52
C VAL A 557 81.49 -32.56 91.53
N ILE A 558 80.84 -32.49 92.69
CA ILE A 558 79.50 -31.90 92.85
C ILE A 558 79.54 -30.36 92.72
N GLU A 559 80.56 -29.69 93.28
CA GLU A 559 80.72 -28.24 93.13
C GLU A 559 80.99 -27.80 91.68
N GLU A 560 81.75 -28.60 90.92
CA GLU A 560 82.08 -28.29 89.52
C GLU A 560 80.89 -28.51 88.55
N LEU A 561 80.04 -29.51 88.82
CA LEU A 561 78.79 -29.74 88.08
C LEU A 561 77.71 -28.70 88.41
N GLN A 562 77.63 -28.21 89.64
CA GLN A 562 76.68 -27.15 90.01
C GLN A 562 77.02 -25.82 89.34
N ARG A 563 78.31 -25.50 89.17
CA ARG A 563 78.75 -24.26 88.51
C ARG A 563 78.46 -24.26 87.00
N THR A 564 78.73 -25.37 86.32
CA THR A 564 78.48 -25.49 84.87
C THR A 564 76.99 -25.46 84.52
N LEU A 565 76.12 -26.03 85.36
CA LEU A 565 74.67 -25.97 85.19
C LEU A 565 74.12 -24.52 85.26
N ILE A 566 74.60 -23.73 86.23
CA ILE A 566 74.16 -22.33 86.41
C ILE A 566 74.60 -21.45 85.23
N GLU A 567 75.80 -21.66 84.69
CA GLU A 567 76.32 -20.92 83.53
C GLU A 567 75.55 -21.23 82.23
N VAL A 568 75.05 -22.46 82.07
CA VAL A 568 74.23 -22.86 80.90
C VAL A 568 72.80 -22.33 81.02
N GLU A 569 72.18 -22.42 82.20
CA GLU A 569 70.82 -21.90 82.42
C GLU A 569 70.72 -20.37 82.23
N THR A 570 71.73 -19.63 82.66
CA THR A 570 71.75 -18.16 82.51
C THR A 570 71.88 -17.74 81.05
N ARG A 571 72.66 -18.47 80.24
CA ARG A 571 72.75 -18.25 78.78
C ARG A 571 71.41 -18.50 78.08
N TYR A 572 70.78 -19.65 78.30
CA TYR A 572 69.50 -19.96 77.66
C TYR A 572 68.36 -19.03 78.09
N LYS A 573 68.31 -18.60 79.36
CA LYS A 573 67.35 -17.57 79.81
C LYS A 573 67.56 -16.24 79.11
N SER A 574 68.81 -15.81 78.92
CA SER A 574 69.13 -14.56 78.22
C SER A 574 68.73 -14.61 76.73
N GLU A 575 68.91 -15.76 76.08
CA GLU A 575 68.60 -15.98 74.67
C GLU A 575 67.09 -16.05 74.41
N ILE A 576 66.33 -16.76 75.26
CA ILE A 576 64.86 -16.76 75.23
C ILE A 576 64.31 -15.35 75.43
N THR A 577 64.86 -14.57 76.34
CA THR A 577 64.40 -13.20 76.60
C THR A 577 64.65 -12.28 75.39
N ARG A 578 65.78 -12.45 74.70
CA ARG A 578 66.11 -11.70 73.48
C ARG A 578 65.16 -12.06 72.33
N ILE A 579 64.87 -13.35 72.13
CA ILE A 579 63.95 -13.83 71.09
C ILE A 579 62.53 -13.34 71.39
N LYS A 580 62.09 -13.39 72.65
CA LYS A 580 60.78 -12.89 73.08
C LYS A 580 60.62 -11.40 72.75
N LYS A 581 61.61 -10.56 73.09
CA LYS A 581 61.58 -9.13 72.76
C LYS A 581 61.56 -8.85 71.26
N LYS A 582 62.23 -9.70 70.46
CA LYS A 582 62.20 -9.58 68.99
C LYS A 582 60.80 -9.89 68.44
N PHE A 583 60.18 -10.98 68.87
CA PHE A 583 58.82 -11.31 68.43
C PHE A 583 57.78 -10.31 68.94
N GLU A 584 57.92 -9.76 70.14
CA GLU A 584 57.06 -8.66 70.61
C GLU A 584 57.21 -7.39 69.76
N ALA A 585 58.42 -7.10 69.25
CA ALA A 585 58.63 -5.99 68.33
C ALA A 585 58.03 -6.26 66.95
N ASP A 586 58.25 -7.46 66.39
CA ASP A 586 57.69 -7.87 65.09
C ASP A 586 56.15 -7.86 65.13
N ILE A 587 55.53 -8.30 66.24
CA ILE A 587 54.08 -8.24 66.43
C ILE A 587 53.59 -6.78 66.41
N ARG A 588 54.25 -5.86 67.12
CA ARG A 588 53.85 -4.45 67.13
C ARG A 588 53.99 -3.78 65.75
N GLU A 589 55.02 -4.16 64.99
CA GLU A 589 55.22 -3.64 63.63
C GLU A 589 54.14 -4.15 62.67
N LEU A 590 53.78 -5.44 62.77
CA LEU A 590 52.71 -6.04 61.99
C LEU A 590 51.33 -5.47 62.38
N GLU A 591 51.07 -5.22 63.66
CA GLU A 591 49.85 -4.54 64.13
C GLU A 591 49.76 -3.12 63.57
N GLY A 592 50.86 -2.36 63.58
CA GLY A 592 50.92 -1.02 62.98
C GLY A 592 50.73 -1.03 61.46
N ALA A 593 51.31 -2.01 60.75
CA ALA A 593 51.12 -2.17 59.32
C ALA A 593 49.66 -2.53 58.97
N LEU A 594 49.03 -3.39 59.77
CA LEU A 594 47.63 -3.78 59.62
C LEU A 594 46.69 -2.59 59.84
N ASP A 595 46.93 -1.77 60.87
CA ASP A 595 46.15 -0.55 61.12
C ASP A 595 46.26 0.47 59.98
N ASN A 596 47.46 0.67 59.44
CA ASN A 596 47.67 1.54 58.29
C ASN A 596 46.97 1.01 57.03
N ALA A 597 47.06 -0.30 56.77
CA ALA A 597 46.35 -0.94 55.65
C ALA A 597 44.83 -0.83 55.80
N ASN A 598 44.30 -1.00 57.02
CA ASN A 598 42.87 -0.85 57.31
C ASN A 598 42.38 0.59 57.10
N ARG A 599 43.17 1.60 57.51
CA ARG A 599 42.85 3.02 57.24
C ARG A 599 42.85 3.33 55.75
N ALA A 600 43.87 2.89 55.01
CA ALA A 600 43.93 3.07 53.56
C ALA A 600 42.74 2.39 52.86
N ASN A 601 42.38 1.17 53.29
CA ASN A 601 41.21 0.47 52.75
C ASN A 601 39.89 1.22 53.03
N ALA A 602 39.73 1.80 54.22
CA ALA A 602 38.57 2.64 54.54
C ALA A 602 38.49 3.91 53.67
N GLU A 603 39.62 4.53 53.34
CA GLU A 603 39.69 5.67 52.42
C GLU A 603 39.38 5.28 50.97
N TYR A 604 39.92 4.15 50.49
CA TYR A 604 39.58 3.62 49.18
C TYR A 604 38.09 3.26 49.07
N LEU A 605 37.49 2.68 50.11
CA LEU A 605 36.05 2.42 50.15
C LEU A 605 35.21 3.71 50.09
N LYS A 606 35.66 4.79 50.73
CA LYS A 606 35.00 6.11 50.61
C LYS A 606 35.14 6.67 49.19
N GLN A 607 36.31 6.58 48.58
CA GLN A 607 36.52 7.01 47.19
C GLN A 607 35.68 6.19 46.20
N ILE A 608 35.61 4.86 46.37
CA ILE A 608 34.76 3.98 45.56
C ILE A 608 33.29 4.41 45.66
N LYS A 609 32.78 4.68 46.87
CA LYS A 609 31.40 5.17 47.05
C LYS A 609 31.20 6.53 46.37
N SER A 610 32.15 7.45 46.49
CA SER A 610 32.09 8.75 45.81
C SER A 610 32.08 8.61 44.29
N LEU A 611 32.91 7.71 43.74
CA LEU A 611 32.95 7.43 42.31
C LEU A 611 31.68 6.73 41.84
N GLN A 612 31.10 5.82 42.63
CA GLN A 612 29.81 5.20 42.33
C GLN A 612 28.66 6.21 42.28
N ILE A 613 28.63 7.18 43.19
CA ILE A 613 27.66 8.28 43.16
C ILE A 613 27.87 9.11 41.89
N ARG A 614 29.13 9.46 41.57
CA ARG A 614 29.47 10.22 40.36
C ARG A 614 29.07 9.50 39.07
N VAL A 615 29.25 8.18 39.01
CA VAL A 615 28.82 7.35 37.88
C VAL A 615 27.30 7.39 37.74
N LYS A 616 26.55 7.25 38.84
CA LYS A 616 25.08 7.35 38.81
C LYS A 616 24.58 8.72 38.35
N GLU A 617 25.23 9.80 38.78
CA GLU A 617 24.92 11.15 38.32
C GLU A 617 25.17 11.31 36.81
N LEU A 618 26.28 10.78 36.31
CA LEU A 618 26.61 10.81 34.88
C LEU A 618 25.69 9.92 34.05
N GLU A 619 25.27 8.77 34.56
CA GLU A 619 24.26 7.89 33.95
C GLU A 619 22.91 8.60 33.87
N ALA A 620 22.49 9.29 34.93
CA ALA A 620 21.25 10.08 34.92
C ALA A 620 21.29 11.21 33.90
N LEU A 621 22.39 11.97 33.83
CA LEU A 621 22.59 13.03 32.83
C LEU A 621 22.61 12.46 31.40
N LEU A 622 23.24 11.30 31.19
CA LEU A 622 23.27 10.63 29.89
C LEU A 622 21.87 10.17 29.46
N ASP A 623 21.07 9.65 30.39
CA ASP A 623 19.69 9.24 30.11
C ASP A 623 18.78 10.45 29.85
N GLU A 624 19.00 11.58 30.54
CA GLU A 624 18.31 12.84 30.25
C GLU A 624 18.66 13.38 28.85
N GLU A 625 19.94 13.38 28.47
CA GLU A 625 20.40 13.75 27.12
C GLU A 625 19.85 12.82 26.04
N ARG A 626 19.77 11.50 26.32
CA ARG A 626 19.14 10.54 25.39
C ARG A 626 17.65 10.82 25.21
N ARG A 627 16.92 11.09 26.28
CA ARG A 627 15.50 11.50 26.21
C ARG A 627 15.34 12.78 25.41
N HIS A 628 16.15 13.80 25.67
CA HIS A 628 16.16 15.03 24.89
C HIS A 628 16.47 14.78 23.41
N SER A 629 17.44 13.93 23.11
CA SER A 629 17.78 13.55 21.74
C SER A 629 16.63 12.82 21.04
N ASP A 630 15.91 11.94 21.74
CA ASP A 630 14.78 11.22 21.17
C ASP A 630 13.56 12.13 20.98
N ASP A 631 13.31 13.06 21.91
CA ASP A 631 12.30 14.11 21.75
C ASP A 631 12.60 15.00 20.54
N LEU A 632 13.86 15.41 20.34
CA LEU A 632 14.30 16.17 19.18
C LEU A 632 14.16 15.37 17.88
N ARG A 633 14.47 14.07 17.88
CA ARG A 633 14.24 13.19 16.72
C ARG A 633 12.75 13.03 16.40
N ASN A 634 11.91 12.90 17.41
CA ASN A 634 10.46 12.83 17.24
C ASN A 634 9.90 14.15 16.68
N GLN A 635 10.36 15.29 17.20
CA GLN A 635 10.01 16.61 16.66
C GLN A 635 10.50 16.79 15.22
N LEU A 636 11.72 16.35 14.90
CA LEU A 636 12.25 16.36 13.54
C LEU A 636 11.38 15.49 12.61
N SER A 637 11.03 14.27 13.02
CA SER A 637 10.17 13.38 12.24
C SER A 637 8.78 13.98 12.01
N LEU A 638 8.18 14.62 13.02
CA LEU A 638 6.91 15.33 12.87
C LEU A 638 7.03 16.52 11.92
N SER A 639 8.14 17.28 12.00
CA SER A 639 8.42 18.38 11.10
C SER A 639 8.66 17.91 9.66
N GLU A 640 9.34 16.79 9.46
CA GLU A 640 9.56 16.17 8.15
C GLU A 640 8.25 15.67 7.55
N ARG A 641 7.37 15.03 8.34
CA ARG A 641 6.03 14.62 7.88
C ARG A 641 5.19 15.83 7.47
N LYS A 642 5.22 16.91 8.26
CA LYS A 642 4.57 18.18 7.89
C LYS A 642 5.15 18.77 6.61
N ARG A 643 6.48 18.76 6.46
CA ARG A 643 7.16 19.22 5.24
C ARG A 643 6.72 18.42 4.02
N ILE A 644 6.66 17.09 4.14
CA ILE A 644 6.21 16.21 3.05
C ILE A 644 4.74 16.50 2.71
N ALA A 645 3.86 16.59 3.70
CA ALA A 645 2.45 16.94 3.48
C ALA A 645 2.28 18.28 2.76
N ILE A 646 2.98 19.34 3.20
CA ILE A 646 2.95 20.66 2.55
C ILE A 646 3.54 20.59 1.14
N THR A 647 4.57 19.79 0.91
CA THR A 647 5.16 19.61 -0.43
C THR A 647 4.15 18.93 -1.37
N GLN A 648 3.40 17.95 -0.85
CA GLN A 648 2.36 17.27 -1.61
C GLN A 648 1.17 18.19 -1.90
N GLU A 649 0.71 18.96 -0.91
CA GLU A 649 -0.32 20.00 -1.11
C GLU A 649 0.12 21.05 -2.15
N LEU A 650 1.40 21.41 -2.17
CA LEU A 650 1.97 22.31 -3.18
C LEU A 650 1.97 21.67 -4.57
N GLU A 651 2.30 20.40 -4.69
CA GLU A 651 2.24 19.66 -5.95
C GLU A 651 0.81 19.50 -6.46
N ASP A 652 -0.14 19.21 -5.57
CA ASP A 652 -1.57 19.14 -5.89
C ASP A 652 -2.11 20.51 -6.33
N ALA A 653 -1.71 21.60 -5.65
CA ALA A 653 -2.05 22.96 -6.04
C ALA A 653 -1.45 23.35 -7.40
N ARG A 654 -0.21 22.92 -7.70
CA ARG A 654 0.42 23.12 -9.02
C ARG A 654 -0.30 22.35 -10.12
N SER A 655 -0.67 21.09 -9.86
CA SER A 655 -1.47 20.26 -10.75
C SER A 655 -2.82 20.91 -11.07
N LEU A 656 -3.52 21.41 -10.05
CA LEU A 656 -4.78 22.14 -10.20
C LEU A 656 -4.60 23.44 -10.98
N LEU A 657 -3.51 24.17 -10.74
CA LEU A 657 -3.18 25.39 -11.49
C LEU A 657 -2.91 25.08 -12.96
N GLU A 658 -2.11 24.06 -13.28
CA GLU A 658 -1.86 23.64 -14.66
C GLU A 658 -3.15 23.17 -15.37
N ALA A 659 -4.03 22.48 -14.65
CA ALA A 659 -5.33 22.07 -15.16
C ALA A 659 -6.24 23.28 -15.44
N ALA A 660 -6.26 24.25 -14.52
CA ALA A 660 -6.99 25.50 -14.69
C ALA A 660 -6.42 26.36 -15.83
N GLU A 661 -5.10 26.43 -15.99
CA GLU A 661 -4.44 27.12 -17.10
C GLU A 661 -4.75 26.44 -18.44
N ARG A 662 -4.76 25.12 -18.50
CA ARG A 662 -5.20 24.36 -19.69
C ARG A 662 -6.67 24.64 -20.02
N ALA A 663 -7.56 24.58 -19.03
CA ALA A 663 -8.97 24.89 -19.21
C ALA A 663 -9.17 26.34 -19.68
N ARG A 664 -8.43 27.30 -19.11
CA ARG A 664 -8.44 28.70 -19.54
C ARG A 664 -7.98 28.85 -20.99
N LYS A 665 -6.89 28.18 -21.38
CA LYS A 665 -6.39 28.20 -22.76
C LYS A 665 -7.39 27.62 -23.75
N ASN A 666 -8.08 26.54 -23.38
CA ASN A 666 -9.13 25.95 -24.20
C ASN A 666 -10.31 26.93 -24.35
N ALA A 667 -10.77 27.55 -23.26
CA ALA A 667 -11.82 28.56 -23.31
C ALA A 667 -11.41 29.81 -24.11
N GLU A 668 -10.14 30.23 -24.02
CA GLU A 668 -9.57 31.30 -24.87
C GLU A 668 -9.58 30.89 -26.36
N GLY A 669 -9.28 29.63 -26.67
CA GLY A 669 -9.37 29.06 -28.01
C GLY A 669 -10.80 29.05 -28.55
N GLU A 670 -11.75 28.54 -27.77
CA GLU A 670 -13.18 28.54 -28.12
C GLU A 670 -13.70 29.98 -28.32
N LEU A 671 -13.27 30.93 -27.46
CA LEU A 671 -13.60 32.35 -27.63
C LEU A 671 -13.03 32.91 -28.95
N GLN A 672 -11.80 32.55 -29.30
CA GLN A 672 -11.20 32.95 -30.59
C GLN A 672 -11.95 32.36 -31.78
N GLU A 673 -12.33 31.08 -31.72
CA GLU A 673 -13.13 30.44 -32.77
C GLU A 673 -14.50 31.09 -32.91
N VAL A 674 -15.18 31.39 -31.79
CA VAL A 674 -16.44 32.14 -31.79
C VAL A 674 -16.25 33.54 -32.37
N ASN A 675 -15.16 34.23 -32.03
CA ASN A 675 -14.87 35.56 -32.60
C ASN A 675 -14.60 35.49 -34.11
N ILE A 676 -13.86 34.49 -34.59
CA ILE A 676 -13.67 34.23 -36.02
C ILE A 676 -15.03 33.97 -36.68
N ARG A 677 -15.87 33.14 -36.04
CA ARG A 677 -17.21 32.83 -36.55
C ARG A 677 -18.12 34.05 -36.60
N ILE A 678 -18.09 34.91 -35.58
CA ILE A 678 -18.79 36.19 -35.57
C ILE A 678 -18.28 37.08 -36.69
N SER A 679 -16.96 37.14 -36.92
CA SER A 679 -16.38 37.91 -38.03
C SER A 679 -16.84 37.38 -39.39
N GLU A 680 -16.83 36.07 -39.61
CA GLU A 680 -17.35 35.43 -40.83
C GLU A 680 -18.83 35.73 -41.04
N LEU A 681 -19.64 35.58 -40.00
CA LEU A 681 -21.08 35.89 -40.04
C LEU A 681 -21.31 37.37 -40.31
N THR A 682 -20.48 38.26 -39.75
CA THR A 682 -20.55 39.70 -40.01
C THR A 682 -20.24 40.00 -41.48
N ILE A 683 -19.21 39.37 -42.05
CA ILE A 683 -18.87 39.48 -43.48
C ILE A 683 -20.04 38.94 -44.33
N GLN A 684 -20.61 37.79 -43.99
CA GLN A 684 -21.78 37.23 -44.68
C GLN A 684 -22.99 38.15 -44.60
N ILE A 685 -23.30 38.71 -43.42
CA ILE A 685 -24.39 39.67 -43.24
C ILE A 685 -24.16 40.91 -44.11
N THR A 686 -22.93 41.45 -44.16
CA THR A 686 -22.64 42.59 -45.05
C THR A 686 -22.79 42.23 -46.53
N SER A 687 -22.37 41.03 -46.95
CA SER A 687 -22.57 40.54 -48.33
C SER A 687 -24.06 40.42 -48.66
N ILE A 688 -24.84 39.74 -47.81
CA ILE A 688 -26.28 39.55 -48.00
C ILE A 688 -27.01 40.90 -47.98
N THR A 689 -26.57 41.85 -47.15
CA THR A 689 -27.15 43.20 -47.11
C THR A 689 -26.87 43.95 -48.41
N ASN A 690 -25.68 43.80 -48.99
CA ASN A 690 -25.33 44.40 -50.28
C ASN A 690 -26.10 43.73 -51.43
N ASP A 691 -26.22 42.40 -51.44
CA ASP A 691 -27.03 41.66 -52.41
C ASP A 691 -28.50 42.03 -52.30
N LYS A 692 -29.01 42.18 -51.07
CA LYS A 692 -30.38 42.68 -50.81
C LYS A 692 -30.56 44.08 -51.40
N ARG A 693 -29.65 45.02 -51.14
CA ARG A 693 -29.72 46.37 -51.72
C ARG A 693 -29.67 46.35 -53.26
N ARG A 694 -28.85 45.48 -53.85
CA ARG A 694 -28.81 45.29 -55.30
C ARG A 694 -30.14 44.76 -55.83
N LEU A 695 -30.68 43.71 -55.22
CA LEU A 695 -31.96 43.13 -55.60
C LEU A 695 -33.13 44.11 -55.39
N GLU A 696 -33.12 44.91 -54.33
CA GLU A 696 -34.08 46.00 -54.12
C GLU A 696 -33.99 47.05 -55.24
N GLY A 697 -32.77 47.36 -55.70
CA GLY A 697 -32.54 48.21 -56.88
C GLY A 697 -33.03 47.58 -58.18
N ASP A 698 -32.77 46.29 -58.40
CA ASP A 698 -33.24 45.54 -59.56
C ASP A 698 -34.78 45.45 -59.58
N VAL A 699 -35.41 45.25 -58.41
CA VAL A 699 -36.87 45.27 -58.27
C VAL A 699 -37.45 46.64 -58.58
N ALA A 700 -36.82 47.72 -58.11
CA ALA A 700 -37.25 49.08 -58.44
C ALA A 700 -37.11 49.38 -59.96
N ALA A 701 -36.04 48.91 -60.59
CA ALA A 701 -35.84 49.01 -62.04
C ALA A 701 -36.90 48.21 -62.81
N LEU A 702 -37.17 46.95 -62.41
CA LEU A 702 -38.20 46.11 -63.02
C LEU A 702 -39.62 46.68 -62.81
N GLN A 703 -39.88 47.35 -61.68
CA GLN A 703 -41.12 48.06 -61.45
C GLN A 703 -41.28 49.25 -62.41
N SER A 704 -40.21 50.01 -62.64
CA SER A 704 -40.20 51.08 -63.66
C SER A 704 -40.44 50.53 -65.07
N ASP A 705 -39.76 49.46 -65.44
CA ASP A 705 -39.93 48.82 -66.75
C ASP A 705 -41.35 48.25 -66.93
N LEU A 706 -41.95 47.73 -65.86
CA LEU A 706 -43.34 47.25 -65.84
C LEU A 706 -44.33 48.41 -66.01
N ASP A 707 -44.12 49.52 -65.32
CA ASP A 707 -44.96 50.72 -65.45
C ASP A 707 -44.87 51.30 -66.88
N ASP A 708 -43.67 51.32 -67.47
CA ASP A 708 -43.48 51.72 -68.87
C ASP A 708 -44.15 50.74 -69.85
N ALA A 709 -44.07 49.43 -69.60
CA ALA A 709 -44.77 48.42 -70.39
C ALA A 709 -46.30 48.55 -70.29
N LEU A 710 -46.84 48.81 -69.10
CA LEU A 710 -48.26 49.05 -68.88
C LEU A 710 -48.74 50.34 -69.56
N ASN A 711 -47.95 51.40 -69.52
CA ASN A 711 -48.24 52.64 -70.24
C ASN A 711 -48.21 52.44 -71.76
N ASN A 712 -47.25 51.67 -72.27
CA ASN A 712 -47.19 51.30 -73.69
C ASN A 712 -48.37 50.42 -74.11
N GLN A 713 -48.78 49.48 -73.26
CA GLN A 713 -49.97 48.66 -73.49
C GLN A 713 -51.23 49.53 -73.54
N ARG A 714 -51.43 50.45 -72.59
CA ARG A 714 -52.55 51.39 -72.60
C ARG A 714 -52.56 52.26 -73.86
N ALA A 715 -51.41 52.77 -74.28
CA ALA A 715 -51.29 53.53 -75.51
C ALA A 715 -51.60 52.70 -76.77
N ALA A 716 -51.28 51.40 -76.75
CA ALA A 716 -51.63 50.47 -77.83
C ALA A 716 -53.13 50.14 -77.83
N GLU A 717 -53.74 49.95 -76.65
CA GLU A 717 -55.17 49.74 -76.46
C GLU A 717 -55.98 50.95 -76.93
N GLU A 718 -55.59 52.17 -76.56
CA GLU A 718 -56.23 53.40 -77.06
C GLU A 718 -56.13 53.54 -78.59
N ARG A 719 -55.01 53.12 -79.19
CA ARG A 719 -54.88 53.09 -80.66
C ARG A 719 -55.78 52.04 -81.29
N ALA A 720 -55.88 50.86 -80.69
CA ALA A 720 -56.76 49.79 -81.14
C ALA A 720 -58.24 50.19 -81.03
N GLU A 721 -58.64 50.87 -79.95
CA GLU A 721 -59.99 51.41 -79.79
C GLU A 721 -60.31 52.50 -80.81
N ARG A 722 -59.36 53.40 -81.10
CA ARG A 722 -59.53 54.40 -82.17
C ARG A 722 -59.74 53.72 -83.54
N LEU A 723 -58.90 52.74 -83.88
CA LEU A 723 -59.05 51.99 -85.14
C LEU A 723 -60.34 51.18 -85.18
N ALA A 724 -60.79 50.62 -84.05
CA ALA A 724 -62.06 49.92 -83.95
C ALA A 724 -63.24 50.88 -84.16
N SER A 725 -63.17 52.09 -83.58
CA SER A 725 -64.20 53.13 -83.78
C SER A 725 -64.25 53.65 -85.22
N GLU A 726 -63.09 53.76 -85.87
CA GLU A 726 -62.96 54.17 -87.27
C GLU A 726 -63.49 53.08 -88.23
N ASN A 727 -63.20 51.81 -87.94
CA ASN A 727 -63.80 50.67 -88.66
C ASN A 727 -65.32 50.58 -88.47
N ALA A 728 -65.83 50.84 -87.26
CA ALA A 728 -67.27 50.86 -87.01
C ALA A 728 -67.96 51.98 -87.80
N ARG A 729 -67.34 53.17 -87.85
CA ARG A 729 -67.82 54.29 -88.66
C ARG A 729 -67.81 53.97 -90.16
N LEU A 730 -66.73 53.40 -90.68
CA LEU A 730 -66.64 52.98 -92.09
C LEU A 730 -67.67 51.89 -92.43
N ALA A 731 -67.98 50.99 -91.48
CA ALA A 731 -69.02 49.99 -91.65
C ALA A 731 -70.43 50.60 -91.70
N ASP A 732 -70.69 51.65 -90.93
CA ASP A 732 -71.97 52.37 -90.97
C ASP A 732 -72.10 53.27 -92.22
N GLU A 733 -71.01 53.91 -92.67
CA GLU A 733 -70.96 54.61 -93.96
C GLU A 733 -71.21 53.66 -95.14
N LEU A 734 -70.65 52.44 -95.10
CA LEU A 734 -70.93 51.39 -96.10
C LEU A 734 -72.40 50.90 -96.05
N ARG A 735 -73.00 50.78 -94.86
CA ARG A 735 -74.43 50.44 -94.73
C ARG A 735 -75.32 51.53 -95.31
N GLN A 736 -74.98 52.80 -95.06
CA GLN A 736 -75.72 53.94 -95.60
C GLN A 736 -75.63 53.99 -97.13
N GLU A 737 -74.46 53.69 -97.72
CA GLU A 737 -74.31 53.54 -99.16
C GLU A 737 -75.09 52.34 -99.72
N GLN A 738 -75.14 51.20 -99.02
CA GLN A 738 -75.98 50.07 -99.40
C GLN A 738 -77.48 50.40 -99.35
N GLU A 739 -77.91 51.26 -98.42
CA GLU A 739 -79.28 51.74 -98.33
C GLU A 739 -79.61 52.72 -99.47
N ASN A 740 -78.69 53.64 -99.79
CA ASN A 740 -78.78 54.51 -100.96
C ASN A 740 -78.86 53.72 -102.27
N TYR A 741 -78.05 52.67 -102.41
CA TYR A 741 -78.08 51.77 -103.55
C TYR A 741 -79.44 51.04 -103.66
N LYS A 742 -79.98 50.51 -102.56
CA LYS A 742 -81.32 49.88 -102.54
C LYS A 742 -82.41 50.87 -102.93
N ASN A 743 -82.33 52.11 -102.45
CA ASN A 743 -83.26 53.17 -102.82
C ASN A 743 -83.17 53.50 -104.32
N ALA A 744 -81.96 53.61 -104.88
CA ALA A 744 -81.75 53.80 -106.31
C ALA A 744 -82.27 52.62 -107.16
N GLU A 745 -82.05 51.38 -106.71
CA GLU A 745 -82.56 50.18 -107.39
C GLU A 745 -84.10 50.09 -107.36
N SER A 746 -84.72 50.52 -106.25
CA SER A 746 -86.18 50.61 -106.11
C SER A 746 -86.78 51.64 -107.07
N LEU A 747 -86.14 52.81 -107.21
CA LEU A 747 -86.55 53.88 -108.13
C LEU A 747 -86.40 53.43 -109.59
N ARG A 748 -85.33 52.68 -109.90
CA ARG A 748 -85.14 52.08 -111.23
C ARG A 748 -86.25 51.10 -111.59
N LYS A 749 -86.65 50.23 -110.65
CA LYS A 749 -87.76 49.28 -110.85
C LYS A 749 -89.10 49.99 -111.04
N GLN A 750 -89.33 51.10 -110.34
CA GLN A 750 -90.52 51.93 -110.53
C GLN A 750 -90.57 52.53 -111.94
N LEU A 751 -89.45 53.08 -112.42
CA LEU A 751 -89.34 53.62 -113.78
C LEU A 751 -89.45 52.54 -114.87
N GLU A 752 -88.96 51.31 -114.63
CA GLU A 752 -89.17 50.17 -115.55
C GLU A 752 -90.67 49.78 -115.67
N ILE A 753 -91.47 49.95 -114.62
CA ILE A 753 -92.91 49.68 -114.62
C ILE A 753 -93.66 50.78 -115.40
N GLU A 754 -93.33 52.05 -115.19
CA GLU A 754 -93.92 53.16 -115.95
C GLU A 754 -93.63 53.08 -117.46
N ILE A 755 -92.41 52.66 -117.84
CA ILE A 755 -92.05 52.43 -119.25
C ILE A 755 -92.90 51.30 -119.86
N ARG A 756 -93.17 50.21 -119.12
CA ARG A 756 -94.03 49.12 -119.62
C ARG A 756 -95.49 49.57 -119.83
N GLU A 757 -96.03 50.41 -118.96
CA GLU A 757 -97.40 50.94 -119.12
C GLU A 757 -97.53 51.90 -120.31
N ILE A 758 -96.50 52.71 -120.59
CA ILE A 758 -96.47 53.56 -121.79
C ILE A 758 -96.34 52.72 -123.06
N THR A 759 -95.60 51.61 -123.02
CA THR A 759 -95.44 50.70 -124.17
C THR A 759 -96.77 50.05 -124.55
N VAL A 760 -97.56 49.60 -123.58
CA VAL A 760 -98.89 49.00 -123.82
C VAL A 760 -99.91 50.04 -124.35
N ARG A 761 -99.84 51.30 -123.89
CA ARG A 761 -100.68 52.39 -124.43
C ARG A 761 -100.28 52.83 -125.85
N LEU A 762 -99.06 52.55 -126.28
CA LEU A 762 -98.61 52.79 -127.66
C LEU A 762 -99.14 51.70 -128.61
N GLU A 763 -99.12 50.44 -128.17
CA GLU A 763 -99.61 49.29 -128.96
C GLU A 763 -101.13 49.34 -129.21
N GLU A 764 -101.93 49.93 -128.30
CA GLU A 764 -103.37 50.13 -128.48
C GLU A 764 -103.73 51.35 -129.37
N ALA A 765 -102.83 52.35 -129.48
CA ALA A 765 -103.01 53.51 -130.37
C ALA A 765 -102.59 53.20 -131.83
N GLU A 766 -101.64 52.30 -132.05
CA GLU A 766 -101.19 51.88 -133.38
C GLU A 766 -102.21 51.01 -134.14
N ALA A 767 -103.07 50.27 -133.42
CA ALA A 767 -104.13 49.44 -133.99
C ALA A 767 -105.32 50.25 -134.58
N PHE A 768 -105.48 51.52 -134.18
CA PHE A 768 -106.54 52.42 -134.67
C PHE A 768 -106.09 53.28 -135.87
N ALA A 769 -104.79 53.57 -136.02
CA ALA A 769 -104.25 54.46 -137.07
C ALA A 769 -103.97 53.77 -138.43
N GLN A 770 -103.71 52.46 -138.48
CA GLN A 770 -103.37 51.78 -139.75
C GLN A 770 -104.57 51.55 -140.70
N ARG A 771 -105.82 51.77 -140.25
CA ARG A 771 -107.01 51.63 -141.11
C ARG A 771 -107.28 52.85 -142.01
N GLU A 772 -106.64 54.00 -141.81
CA GLU A 772 -106.72 55.18 -142.71
C GLU A 772 -105.44 55.49 -143.54
N GLY A 773 -104.27 54.96 -143.20
CA GLY A 773 -103.01 55.24 -143.93
C GLY A 773 -102.83 54.57 -145.30
N LYS A 774 -103.73 53.64 -145.68
CA LYS A 774 -103.66 52.87 -146.94
C LYS A 774 -103.90 53.71 -148.23
N ARG A 775 -104.19 55.01 -148.13
CA ARG A 775 -104.17 55.96 -149.26
C ARG A 775 -102.82 56.68 -149.48
N MET A 776 -101.93 56.72 -148.47
CA MET A 776 -100.60 57.35 -148.59
C MET A 776 -99.52 56.43 -149.22
N VAL A 777 -99.86 55.14 -149.33
CA VAL A 777 -99.10 54.09 -150.02
C VAL A 777 -98.75 54.44 -151.48
N ALA A 778 -99.49 55.31 -152.18
CA ALA A 778 -99.23 55.57 -153.60
C ALA A 778 -98.12 56.61 -153.91
N LYS A 779 -97.68 57.43 -152.94
CA LYS A 779 -96.74 58.56 -153.22
C LYS A 779 -95.30 58.38 -152.74
N LEU A 780 -95.04 57.55 -151.73
CA LEU A 780 -93.68 57.31 -151.22
C LEU A 780 -93.02 56.02 -151.76
N GLN A 781 -93.81 55.09 -152.30
CA GLN A 781 -93.31 53.90 -153.01
C GLN A 781 -92.60 54.22 -154.34
N SER A 782 -92.67 55.47 -154.81
CA SER A 782 -91.89 56.00 -155.93
C SER A 782 -90.57 56.67 -155.50
N ARG A 783 -90.34 56.93 -154.21
CA ARG A 783 -89.19 57.71 -153.73
C ARG A 783 -88.10 56.85 -153.07
N VAL A 784 -88.45 55.69 -152.52
CA VAL A 784 -87.46 54.79 -151.90
C VAL A 784 -86.92 53.74 -152.88
N ARG A 785 -87.67 53.35 -153.93
CA ARG A 785 -87.08 52.56 -155.03
C ARG A 785 -85.88 53.24 -155.71
N ASP A 786 -85.81 54.57 -155.65
CA ASP A 786 -84.67 55.35 -156.14
C ASP A 786 -83.51 55.42 -155.13
N LEU A 787 -83.78 55.38 -153.81
CA LEU A 787 -82.74 55.39 -152.77
C LEU A 787 -82.17 53.99 -152.46
N GLU A 788 -82.96 52.93 -152.66
CA GLU A 788 -82.52 51.53 -152.58
C GLU A 788 -81.61 51.17 -153.77
N ALA A 789 -81.75 51.84 -154.92
CA ALA A 789 -80.84 51.72 -156.07
C ALA A 789 -79.50 52.48 -155.87
N GLU A 790 -79.46 53.52 -155.02
CA GLU A 790 -78.22 54.26 -154.72
C GLU A 790 -77.39 53.59 -153.59
N LEU A 791 -78.02 52.89 -152.63
CA LEU A 791 -77.30 52.20 -151.54
C LEU A 791 -76.75 50.82 -151.96
N GLU A 792 -77.44 50.08 -152.84
CA GLU A 792 -76.91 48.82 -153.42
C GLU A 792 -75.79 49.05 -154.45
N ALA A 793 -75.75 50.22 -155.10
CA ALA A 793 -74.61 50.68 -155.89
C ALA A 793 -73.40 51.06 -155.01
N GLU A 794 -73.64 51.59 -153.81
CA GLU A 794 -72.57 52.11 -152.95
C GLU A 794 -71.93 51.08 -152.00
N ASN A 795 -72.58 49.96 -151.64
CA ASN A 795 -71.88 48.88 -150.91
C ASN A 795 -71.43 47.67 -151.76
N ARG A 796 -71.86 47.54 -153.03
CA ARG A 796 -71.02 46.81 -154.01
C ARG A 796 -69.67 47.52 -154.19
N ARG A 797 -69.64 48.86 -154.15
CA ARG A 797 -68.40 49.65 -154.10
C ARG A 797 -67.63 49.52 -152.79
N VAL A 798 -68.25 49.47 -151.61
CA VAL A 798 -67.50 49.28 -150.34
C VAL A 798 -66.95 47.86 -150.18
N ARG A 799 -67.63 46.82 -150.71
CA ARG A 799 -67.08 45.46 -150.74
C ARG A 799 -65.91 45.33 -151.74
N GLU A 800 -65.92 46.09 -152.84
CA GLU A 800 -64.75 46.29 -153.71
C GLU A 800 -63.72 47.26 -153.10
N ALA A 801 -64.12 48.23 -152.28
CA ALA A 801 -63.24 49.18 -151.62
C ALA A 801 -62.46 48.56 -150.46
N ILE A 802 -62.99 47.53 -149.78
CA ILE A 802 -62.23 46.79 -148.76
C ILE A 802 -61.29 45.76 -149.40
N ALA A 803 -61.66 45.19 -150.56
CA ALA A 803 -60.74 44.40 -151.39
C ALA A 803 -59.64 45.28 -152.04
N ASN A 804 -60.01 46.50 -152.46
CA ASN A 804 -59.10 47.53 -152.93
C ASN A 804 -58.36 48.21 -151.78
N GLN A 805 -58.82 48.19 -150.53
CA GLN A 805 -58.10 48.71 -149.36
C GLN A 805 -57.02 47.72 -148.93
N ARG A 806 -57.21 46.42 -149.14
CA ARG A 806 -56.14 45.41 -149.02
C ARG A 806 -55.10 45.45 -150.17
N LYS A 807 -55.45 46.06 -151.32
CA LYS A 807 -54.50 46.42 -152.40
C LYS A 807 -53.95 47.85 -152.24
N ALA A 808 -54.71 48.77 -151.68
CA ALA A 808 -54.36 50.15 -151.40
C ALA A 808 -53.61 50.28 -150.08
N GLU A 809 -53.54 49.26 -149.22
CA GLU A 809 -52.52 49.13 -148.17
C GLU A 809 -51.17 48.70 -148.76
N ARG A 810 -51.16 48.09 -149.95
CA ARG A 810 -49.94 47.88 -150.75
C ARG A 810 -49.57 49.12 -151.58
N PHE A 811 -50.56 49.88 -152.05
CA PHE A 811 -50.39 51.20 -152.70
C PHE A 811 -50.14 52.33 -151.68
N TYR A 812 -50.56 52.20 -150.42
CA TYR A 812 -50.27 53.13 -149.32
C TYR A 812 -48.82 52.98 -148.85
N LYS A 813 -48.22 51.79 -149.04
CA LYS A 813 -46.77 51.63 -149.01
C LYS A 813 -46.05 52.37 -150.17
N GLU A 814 -46.74 52.69 -151.27
CA GLU A 814 -46.28 53.60 -152.36
C GLU A 814 -46.75 55.07 -152.18
N LEU A 815 -47.76 55.34 -151.34
CA LEU A 815 -48.16 56.69 -150.94
C LEU A 815 -47.32 57.19 -149.76
N GLN A 816 -46.71 56.29 -148.99
CA GLN A 816 -45.73 56.63 -147.97
C GLN A 816 -44.49 57.30 -148.59
N THR A 817 -44.07 56.85 -149.78
CA THR A 817 -43.11 57.55 -150.66
C THR A 817 -43.59 58.93 -151.12
N GLN A 818 -44.90 59.20 -151.12
CA GLN A 818 -45.47 60.52 -151.43
C GLN A 818 -45.53 61.43 -150.19
N THR A 819 -45.78 60.91 -148.99
CA THR A 819 -45.64 61.68 -147.74
C THR A 819 -44.19 61.99 -147.37
N GLU A 820 -43.22 61.22 -147.86
CA GLU A 820 -41.79 61.57 -147.82
C GLU A 820 -41.43 62.70 -148.82
N GLU A 821 -42.19 62.86 -149.91
CA GLU A 821 -42.13 64.03 -150.81
C GLU A 821 -42.89 65.26 -150.24
N GLU A 822 -44.00 65.07 -149.53
CA GLU A 822 -44.70 66.17 -148.84
C GLU A 822 -43.90 66.70 -147.63
N ARG A 823 -43.07 65.87 -146.99
CA ARG A 823 -42.03 66.32 -146.04
C ARG A 823 -40.93 67.16 -146.72
N LYS A 824 -40.69 67.03 -148.02
CA LYS A 824 -39.86 67.99 -148.80
C LYS A 824 -40.62 69.27 -149.15
N GLN A 825 -41.92 69.19 -149.49
CA GLN A 825 -42.75 70.37 -149.78
C GLN A 825 -42.98 71.23 -148.53
N LEU A 826 -43.06 70.64 -147.34
CA LEU A 826 -43.11 71.40 -146.09
C LEU A 826 -41.78 72.14 -145.81
N ALA A 827 -40.65 71.60 -146.28
CA ALA A 827 -39.35 72.30 -146.29
C ALA A 827 -39.28 73.43 -147.36
N GLU A 828 -40.02 73.32 -148.47
CA GLU A 828 -40.19 74.41 -149.46
C GLU A 828 -41.13 75.52 -148.98
N LEU A 829 -42.16 75.20 -148.19
CA LEU A 829 -43.05 76.21 -147.61
C LEU A 829 -42.37 76.98 -146.45
N GLN A 830 -41.38 76.36 -145.79
CA GLN A 830 -40.40 77.07 -144.96
C GLN A 830 -39.50 78.03 -145.77
N SER A 831 -39.26 77.78 -147.07
CA SER A 831 -38.52 78.67 -147.99
C SER A 831 -39.39 79.80 -148.58
N LEU A 832 -40.72 79.67 -148.67
CA LEU A 832 -41.59 80.78 -149.12
C LEU A 832 -41.95 81.77 -147.98
N ASN A 833 -41.83 81.33 -146.72
CA ASN A 833 -41.71 82.21 -145.57
C ASN A 833 -40.56 83.25 -145.78
N ASP A 834 -39.53 82.92 -146.57
CA ASP A 834 -38.48 83.87 -146.97
C ASP A 834 -38.86 84.79 -148.15
N GLN A 835 -39.81 84.42 -149.01
CA GLN A 835 -40.25 85.30 -150.12
C GLN A 835 -41.34 86.30 -149.71
N LEU A 836 -42.22 85.94 -148.77
CA LEU A 836 -43.15 86.91 -148.18
C LEU A 836 -42.39 87.97 -147.35
N THR A 837 -41.23 87.60 -146.78
CA THR A 837 -40.23 88.52 -146.23
C THR A 837 -39.65 89.51 -147.27
N ILE A 838 -39.70 89.21 -148.58
CA ILE A 838 -39.35 90.16 -149.65
C ILE A 838 -40.55 91.04 -150.04
N ARG A 839 -41.78 90.52 -150.06
CA ARG A 839 -43.00 91.32 -150.31
C ARG A 839 -43.17 92.44 -149.27
N VAL A 840 -42.73 92.22 -148.02
CA VAL A 840 -42.67 93.24 -146.96
C VAL A 840 -41.64 94.35 -147.23
N LYS A 841 -40.65 94.17 -148.12
CA LYS A 841 -39.72 95.24 -148.55
C LYS A 841 -40.23 96.03 -149.75
N THR A 842 -40.89 95.40 -150.70
CA THR A 842 -41.43 96.11 -151.89
C THR A 842 -42.63 96.99 -151.54
N TYR A 843 -43.49 96.54 -150.61
CA TYR A 843 -44.53 97.39 -150.01
C TYR A 843 -43.99 98.59 -149.22
N LYS A 844 -42.68 98.70 -148.94
CA LYS A 844 -42.09 99.90 -148.29
C LYS A 844 -41.58 100.96 -149.27
N ARG A 845 -41.03 100.60 -150.44
CA ARG A 845 -40.41 101.58 -151.35
C ARG A 845 -41.38 102.25 -152.34
N GLN A 846 -42.45 101.57 -152.76
CA GLN A 846 -43.45 102.18 -153.66
C GLN A 846 -44.44 103.11 -152.94
N ILE A 847 -44.57 102.97 -151.61
CA ILE A 847 -45.23 103.96 -150.76
C ILE A 847 -44.42 105.28 -150.75
N GLU A 848 -43.08 105.24 -150.76
CA GLU A 848 -42.22 106.44 -150.65
C GLU A 848 -42.05 107.27 -151.96
N GLU A 849 -41.95 106.66 -153.16
CA GLU A 849 -41.67 107.43 -154.40
C GLU A 849 -42.90 108.17 -155.00
N ALA A 850 -44.15 107.76 -154.76
CA ALA A 850 -45.34 108.49 -155.26
C ALA A 850 -45.90 109.51 -154.25
N GLU A 851 -45.59 109.36 -152.97
CA GLU A 851 -45.71 110.41 -151.94
C GLU A 851 -44.85 111.65 -152.26
N ASP A 852 -43.77 111.52 -153.06
CA ASP A 852 -43.00 112.69 -153.56
C ASP A 852 -43.71 113.48 -154.70
N VAL A 853 -44.63 112.88 -155.48
CA VAL A 853 -45.44 113.63 -156.48
C VAL A 853 -46.72 114.20 -155.88
N ALA A 854 -47.19 113.66 -154.75
CA ALA A 854 -48.07 114.37 -153.81
C ALA A 854 -47.48 115.67 -153.26
N ASN A 855 -46.28 116.12 -153.66
CA ASN A 855 -45.70 117.38 -153.20
C ASN A 855 -45.27 118.36 -154.31
N LEU A 856 -45.61 118.08 -155.58
CA LEU A 856 -45.64 119.08 -156.67
C LEU A 856 -47.04 119.46 -157.17
N THR A 857 -48.07 118.94 -156.51
CA THR A 857 -48.77 119.78 -155.51
C THR A 857 -48.38 121.22 -155.65
N MET A 858 -49.36 121.94 -156.17
CA MET A 858 -49.94 122.95 -155.30
C MET A 858 -48.99 124.13 -154.98
N ASN A 859 -47.80 124.16 -155.61
CA ASN A 859 -46.92 125.28 -155.77
C ASN A 859 -47.30 126.09 -157.02
N LYS A 860 -48.05 125.54 -158.01
CA LYS A 860 -48.61 126.32 -159.16
C LYS A 860 -50.09 126.72 -159.06
N TYR A 861 -50.89 126.10 -158.20
CA TYR A 861 -52.14 126.69 -157.70
C TYR A 861 -51.88 127.99 -156.88
N ARG A 862 -50.64 128.31 -156.47
CA ARG A 862 -50.36 129.38 -155.49
C ARG A 862 -49.59 130.63 -155.96
N LYS A 863 -49.17 130.77 -157.23
CA LYS A 863 -48.38 131.96 -157.66
C LYS A 863 -48.92 132.81 -158.82
N ALA A 864 -49.83 132.35 -159.69
CA ALA A 864 -50.41 133.17 -160.78
C ALA A 864 -51.89 133.59 -160.59
N GLN A 865 -52.47 133.21 -159.44
CA GLN A 865 -53.55 133.95 -158.77
C GLN A 865 -53.07 135.34 -158.27
N SER A 866 -51.75 135.58 -158.18
CA SER A 866 -51.12 136.85 -157.74
C SER A 866 -50.74 137.80 -158.90
N LEU A 867 -51.05 137.45 -160.16
CA LEU A 867 -51.06 138.36 -161.32
C LEU A 867 -52.51 138.63 -161.82
N ILE A 868 -53.53 138.46 -160.96
CA ILE A 868 -54.73 139.30 -160.99
C ILE A 868 -54.33 140.79 -160.81
N GLU A 869 -53.26 141.09 -160.07
CA GLU A 869 -53.29 142.31 -159.25
C GLU A 869 -52.25 143.40 -159.62
N GLU A 870 -51.31 143.17 -160.56
CA GLU A 870 -50.31 144.20 -160.92
C GLU A 870 -50.47 144.83 -162.33
N ALA A 871 -51.45 144.40 -163.17
CA ALA A 871 -51.76 145.02 -164.48
C ALA A 871 -53.19 145.58 -164.64
N GLU A 872 -54.03 145.54 -163.58
CA GLU A 872 -54.96 146.63 -163.26
C GLU A 872 -54.24 148.00 -163.26
N ALA A 873 -52.97 148.05 -162.86
CA ALA A 873 -52.39 149.31 -162.41
C ALA A 873 -51.57 150.09 -163.46
N ARG A 874 -51.48 149.64 -164.73
CA ARG A 874 -50.64 150.32 -165.76
C ARG A 874 -51.33 150.97 -166.97
N ALA A 875 -52.59 150.67 -167.35
CA ALA A 875 -53.18 151.26 -168.58
C ALA A 875 -54.52 151.99 -168.43
N ASP A 876 -55.12 151.98 -167.23
CA ASP A 876 -55.84 153.15 -166.72
C ASP A 876 -54.94 154.39 -166.56
N SER A 877 -53.60 154.24 -166.60
CA SER A 877 -52.68 155.39 -166.75
C SER A 877 -52.58 155.91 -168.21
N ALA A 878 -53.31 155.33 -169.19
CA ALA A 878 -53.36 155.77 -170.61
C ALA A 878 -54.78 156.08 -171.17
N GLU A 879 -55.88 155.76 -170.47
CA GLU A 879 -57.18 156.46 -170.63
C GLU A 879 -57.03 157.99 -170.44
N LYS A 880 -55.97 158.46 -169.80
CA LYS A 880 -55.87 159.85 -169.33
C LYS A 880 -54.79 160.72 -170.00
N ASN A 881 -54.29 160.31 -171.17
CA ASN A 881 -53.49 161.16 -172.08
C ASN A 881 -53.95 161.08 -173.55
N LEU A 882 -54.96 161.86 -173.90
CA LEU A 882 -54.92 162.62 -175.14
C LEU A 882 -55.39 161.89 -176.43
N GLN A 883 -56.70 161.79 -176.51
CA GLN A 883 -57.44 162.70 -177.40
C GLN A 883 -56.93 164.16 -177.25
N THR A 884 -55.72 164.38 -177.77
CA THR A 884 -54.94 165.59 -178.05
C THR A 884 -53.59 165.04 -178.58
N VAL A 885 -53.59 164.26 -179.67
CA VAL A 885 -53.50 164.73 -181.06
C VAL A 885 -53.77 163.50 -181.96
N ARG A 886 -54.92 163.25 -182.62
CA ARG A 886 -55.79 164.14 -183.43
C ARG A 886 -57.04 163.43 -184.05
N ARG A 887 -57.26 162.14 -183.78
CA ARG A 887 -57.36 161.10 -184.84
C ARG A 887 -58.49 160.05 -184.58
N SER A 888 -59.08 159.40 -185.63
CA SER A 888 -60.48 158.83 -185.69
C SER A 888 -60.83 157.78 -186.80
N ARG A 889 -61.93 156.99 -186.58
CA ARG A 889 -63.10 156.61 -187.47
C ARG A 889 -63.24 155.26 -188.26
N SER A 890 -64.51 154.76 -188.24
CA SER A 890 -65.40 154.36 -189.39
C SER A 890 -65.76 152.89 -189.69
N MET A 891 -67.07 152.62 -189.93
CA MET A 891 -67.69 151.91 -191.08
C MET A 891 -67.33 150.40 -191.30
N SER A 892 -68.03 149.51 -192.02
CA SER A 892 -69.07 149.59 -193.05
C SER A 892 -69.26 148.19 -193.64
N VAL A 893 -70.53 147.81 -193.88
CA VAL A 893 -71.06 147.31 -195.16
C VAL A 893 -70.56 145.93 -195.69
N THR A 894 -71.50 145.23 -196.34
CA THR A 894 -71.31 144.46 -197.60
C THR A 894 -70.43 143.21 -197.62
N ARG A 895 -71.10 142.05 -197.84
CA ARG A 895 -71.03 141.16 -199.04
C ARG A 895 -71.67 139.80 -198.62
N GLU A 896 -72.80 139.29 -199.13
CA GLU A 896 -73.22 139.05 -200.53
C GLU A 896 -72.06 138.46 -201.33
N ILE A 897 -72.07 137.15 -201.68
CA ILE A 897 -71.26 136.48 -202.73
C ILE A 897 -71.20 134.96 -202.45
N THR A 898 -71.23 133.98 -203.37
CA THR A 898 -71.71 133.76 -204.75
C THR A 898 -71.57 132.24 -204.96
N ARG A 899 -72.62 131.50 -205.34
CA ARG A 899 -72.74 130.78 -206.63
C ARG A 899 -71.44 130.54 -207.46
N VAL A 900 -71.21 129.27 -207.87
CA VAL A 900 -70.81 128.77 -209.22
C VAL A 900 -69.36 129.01 -209.78
N VAL A 901 -68.71 127.89 -210.18
CA VAL A 901 -67.73 127.62 -211.29
C VAL A 901 -66.32 128.22 -211.30
N LYS A 902 -65.37 127.32 -211.63
CA LYS A 902 -64.03 127.50 -212.24
C LYS A 902 -63.49 128.92 -212.24
N ILE A 903 -62.34 129.09 -211.60
CA ILE A 903 -61.03 129.24 -212.23
C ILE A 903 -60.04 129.48 -211.09
#